data_AF-A0A7J4MYE6-F1
#
_entry.id   AF-A0A7J4MYE6-F1
#
_cell.length_a   1.000
_cell.length_b   1.000
_cell.length_c   1.000
_cell.angle_alpha   90.00
_cell.angle_beta   90.00
_cell.angle_gamma   90.00
#
_symmetry.space_group_name_H-M   'P 1'
#
loop_
_entity.id
_entity.type
_entity.pdbx_description
1 polymer ?
#
loop_
_entity_poly.entity_id
_entity_poly.type
_entity_poly.pdbx_seq_one_letter_code
_entity_poly.pdbx_strand_id
1 'polypeptide(L)'
;SENELWPFFTLSKPSKTLTVLASELKFASSRGAYPKITPALFIDKKQKKIIADNPEMPTPQEGEDICPLCRLRAKPIEKERCEICSERIQGRLANWSNKKENTIWIDEVADKNNRIALIALNFDLDKWFDGTMAGTIYSQTYKDWKGSKKWNKANNVLRDSIEPNRESVYRIVDDILNDRNSNEDRAKLLDTFFEEGIGLNKDSLETHLQNIEENIGADLNKENLATYLFTQNPSPARLYRIWKETEEFFDLVINEITDKIYAYRWKRIGFSIDIPELKSRLKKEYKDIKNLEKSSLIIKISGLDPETLLVFHDRNGKFYTIESLEKFKFNNKTGEEAVKEALKQGIKHLALEDEPEKNLIDVGKTIKTEKNLYFEKYYPLIEINRSPLSLRFIVPALDSVKIIEMIAELYNERFKKVLGKLPLNLRLLVAKRKFPLYILLEAEKRMLKDEEFKKQTPMDPWWSVERLDEHYSFYPTKKIDGKKYTLDDLSPLSRGKTFYLYPGYFDFELLSATTDRYKIYYEGKNRGHEDHRLFSGRPLYFHQIPQILELWGILSSNLSNSQINFIEKALTSKLREWKNVKDENKENTFRIFAETTLKDAFGRKWDGLREETRFFLISSSLNMLLLDTINLFTHVTGVPEDE
;
A
#
# COMPACT_ATOMS: atom_id res chain seq x y z
N SER A 1 7.47 13.77 24.31
CA SER A 1 8.09 13.92 22.97
C SER A 1 9.22 14.93 22.95
N GLU A 2 9.57 15.53 24.10
CA GLU A 2 10.77 16.35 24.22
C GLU A 2 11.97 15.52 23.75
N ASN A 3 12.76 16.11 22.85
CA ASN A 3 14.00 15.55 22.31
C ASN A 3 13.90 14.39 21.29
N GLU A 4 12.71 14.10 20.74
CA GLU A 4 12.52 13.00 19.77
C GLU A 4 12.15 13.45 18.36
N LEU A 5 11.66 14.68 18.22
CA LEU A 5 11.35 15.26 16.93
C LEU A 5 12.59 15.99 16.45
N TRP A 6 13.03 15.60 15.25
CA TRP A 6 14.15 16.21 14.55
C TRP A 6 13.58 16.92 13.32
N PRO A 7 12.75 17.97 13.52
CA PRO A 7 12.03 18.58 12.43
C PRO A 7 13.00 19.35 11.54
N PHE A 8 12.88 19.15 10.24
CA PHE A 8 13.43 20.09 9.29
C PHE A 8 12.28 20.77 8.56
N PHE A 9 12.54 21.98 8.12
CA PHE A 9 11.60 22.78 7.35
C PHE A 9 12.19 22.99 5.98
N THR A 10 11.35 22.88 4.96
CA THR A 10 11.74 23.20 3.60
C THR A 10 10.91 24.40 3.16
N LEU A 11 11.57 25.40 2.62
CA LEU A 11 10.97 26.60 2.09
C LEU A 11 11.43 26.74 0.64
N SER A 12 10.48 26.68 -0.28
CA SER A 12 10.74 26.96 -1.68
C SER A 12 10.93 28.45 -1.92
N LYS A 13 11.41 28.81 -3.12
CA LYS A 13 11.23 30.16 -3.65
C LYS A 13 9.75 30.56 -3.63
N PRO A 14 9.46 31.87 -3.53
CA PRO A 14 8.14 32.39 -3.85
C PRO A 14 7.70 31.86 -5.22
N SER A 15 6.50 31.31 -5.28
CA SER A 15 5.92 30.76 -6.50
C SER A 15 4.48 31.21 -6.62
N LYS A 16 4.07 31.61 -7.82
CA LYS A 16 2.66 31.91 -8.14
C LYS A 16 1.81 30.63 -8.27
N THR A 17 2.45 29.46 -8.37
CA THR A 17 1.78 28.16 -8.48
C THR A 17 2.16 27.21 -7.34
N LEU A 18 1.26 26.29 -6.98
CA LEU A 18 1.53 25.24 -5.98
C LEU A 18 2.25 24.01 -6.57
N THR A 19 2.65 24.04 -7.84
CA THR A 19 3.34 22.90 -8.47
C THR A 19 4.70 22.59 -7.85
N VAL A 20 5.28 23.58 -7.15
CA VAL A 20 6.52 23.42 -6.38
C VAL A 20 6.40 22.36 -5.27
N LEU A 21 5.17 22.07 -4.80
CA LEU A 21 4.89 21.07 -3.77
C LEU A 21 5.46 19.69 -4.11
N ALA A 22 5.38 19.25 -5.37
CA ALA A 22 5.94 17.97 -5.78
C ALA A 22 7.45 17.91 -5.49
N SER A 23 8.16 18.99 -5.81
CA SER A 23 9.60 19.07 -5.63
C SER A 23 10.01 19.20 -4.17
N GLU A 24 9.18 19.86 -3.35
CA GLU A 24 9.37 19.99 -1.91
C GLU A 24 9.09 18.68 -1.18
N LEU A 25 7.99 17.98 -1.53
CA LEU A 25 7.66 16.66 -0.99
C LEU A 25 8.74 15.62 -1.33
N LYS A 26 9.25 15.63 -2.57
CA LYS A 26 10.36 14.76 -2.98
C LYS A 26 11.63 15.05 -2.19
N PHE A 27 11.97 16.33 -2.01
CA PHE A 27 13.13 16.71 -1.20
C PHE A 27 12.94 16.32 0.27
N ALA A 28 11.77 16.61 0.85
CA ALA A 28 11.44 16.23 2.22
C ALA A 28 11.48 14.70 2.41
N SER A 29 10.96 13.92 1.48
CA SER A 29 11.04 12.45 1.50
C SER A 29 12.49 11.96 1.52
N SER A 30 13.37 12.56 0.69
CA SER A 30 14.80 12.22 0.68
C SER A 30 15.52 12.53 2.00
N ARG A 31 15.08 13.57 2.70
CA ARG A 31 15.61 13.95 4.02
C ARG A 31 15.02 13.12 5.16
N GLY A 32 13.74 12.76 5.06
CA GLY A 32 13.06 11.86 6.00
C GLY A 32 13.57 10.43 5.99
N ALA A 33 14.37 10.03 5.00
CA ALA A 33 15.08 8.76 5.00
C ALA A 33 16.14 8.68 6.12
N TYR A 34 16.61 9.81 6.64
CA TYR A 34 17.55 9.89 7.75
C TYR A 34 16.78 9.96 9.07
N PRO A 35 16.93 8.97 9.97
CA PRO A 35 16.17 8.90 11.22
C PRO A 35 16.52 10.02 12.22
N LYS A 36 17.69 10.65 12.06
CA LYS A 36 18.13 11.83 12.81
C LYS A 36 18.65 12.85 11.80
N ILE A 37 18.02 14.02 11.76
CA ILE A 37 18.45 15.13 10.91
C ILE A 37 18.51 16.39 11.74
N THR A 38 19.63 17.13 11.67
CA THR A 38 19.75 18.35 12.45
C THR A 38 18.59 19.29 12.14
N PRO A 39 17.88 19.80 13.16
CA PRO A 39 16.78 20.70 12.94
C PRO A 39 17.23 21.91 12.15
N ALA A 40 16.79 21.98 10.89
CA ALA A 40 17.31 22.94 9.93
C ALA A 40 16.20 23.48 9.03
N LEU A 41 16.39 24.73 8.62
CA LEU A 41 15.66 25.34 7.54
C LEU A 41 16.46 25.18 6.24
N PHE A 42 15.87 24.43 5.31
CA PHE A 42 16.33 24.33 3.93
C PHE A 42 15.58 25.37 3.09
N ILE A 43 16.32 26.28 2.46
CA ILE A 43 15.75 27.21 1.47
C ILE A 43 16.30 26.80 0.11
N ASP A 44 15.40 26.54 -0.84
CA ASP A 44 15.75 26.05 -2.17
C ASP A 44 16.65 24.81 -2.14
N LYS A 45 16.30 23.86 -1.27
CA LYS A 45 17.01 22.59 -1.08
C LYS A 45 18.45 22.73 -0.56
N LYS A 46 18.87 23.95 -0.20
CA LYS A 46 20.15 24.26 0.45
C LYS A 46 19.91 24.50 1.93
N GLN A 47 20.69 23.86 2.78
CA GLN A 47 20.66 24.16 4.21
C GLN A 47 21.11 25.61 4.42
N LYS A 48 20.27 26.43 5.04
CA LYS A 48 20.57 27.85 5.28
C LYS A 48 20.79 28.16 6.75
N LYS A 49 20.01 27.54 7.63
CA LYS A 49 20.02 27.85 9.05
C LYS A 49 19.75 26.59 9.87
N ILE A 50 20.54 26.39 10.91
CA ILE A 50 20.19 25.49 12.02
C ILE A 50 19.22 26.26 12.91
N ILE A 51 18.04 25.71 13.13
CA ILE A 51 16.93 26.40 13.81
C ILE A 51 16.80 26.00 15.27
N ALA A 52 17.35 24.85 15.64
CA ALA A 52 17.46 24.37 17.00
C ALA A 52 18.66 23.44 17.09
N ASP A 53 19.25 23.35 18.28
CA ASP A 53 20.26 22.35 18.56
C ASP A 53 19.65 20.95 18.48
N ASN A 54 20.51 19.99 18.16
CA ASN A 54 20.13 18.60 18.22
C ASN A 54 19.73 18.28 19.67
N PRO A 55 18.62 17.55 19.88
CA PRO A 55 18.31 17.10 21.21
C PRO A 55 19.45 16.26 21.77
N GLU A 56 19.89 16.60 22.98
CA GLU A 56 20.86 15.78 23.70
C GLU A 56 20.26 14.39 23.93
N MET A 57 20.92 13.39 23.36
CA MET A 57 20.57 12.00 23.56
C MET A 57 21.56 11.41 24.55
N PRO A 58 21.10 10.78 25.65
CA PRO A 58 21.99 10.13 26.59
C PRO A 58 22.80 9.06 25.85
N THR A 59 24.12 9.24 25.84
CA THR A 59 25.06 8.23 25.36
C THR A 59 25.13 7.09 26.38
N PRO A 60 25.10 5.82 25.95
CA PRO A 60 25.24 4.70 26.86
C PRO A 60 26.52 4.83 27.68
N GLN A 61 26.39 4.76 29.00
CA GLN A 61 27.52 4.67 29.92
C GLN A 61 27.94 3.21 30.13
N GLU A 62 28.98 2.99 30.94
CA GLU A 62 29.36 1.63 31.35
C GLU A 62 28.19 0.95 32.10
N GLY A 63 27.78 -0.23 31.63
CA GLY A 63 26.58 -0.92 32.13
C GLY A 63 25.29 -0.58 31.37
N GLU A 64 25.35 0.26 30.32
CA GLU A 64 24.22 0.60 29.47
C GLU A 64 24.45 0.21 28.00
N ASP A 65 23.35 -0.01 27.27
CA ASP A 65 23.32 -0.22 25.83
C ASP A 65 22.20 0.62 25.19
N ILE A 66 22.15 0.62 23.85
CA ILE A 66 21.11 1.35 23.11
C ILE A 66 19.81 0.57 23.17
N CYS A 67 18.73 1.21 23.61
CA CYS A 67 17.39 0.65 23.66
C CYS A 67 16.99 0.05 22.29
N PRO A 68 16.70 -1.27 22.21
CA PRO A 68 16.45 -1.94 20.95
C PRO A 68 15.13 -1.51 20.28
N LEU A 69 14.19 -0.96 21.06
CA LEU A 69 12.89 -0.49 20.56
C LEU A 69 12.98 0.84 19.83
N CYS A 70 13.52 1.88 20.49
CA CYS A 70 13.63 3.19 19.86
C CYS A 70 14.91 3.34 19.04
N ARG A 71 15.98 2.61 19.38
CA ARG A 71 17.33 2.79 18.84
C ARG A 71 17.90 4.21 19.02
N LEU A 72 17.35 4.97 19.97
CA LEU A 72 17.69 6.37 20.22
C LEU A 72 18.34 6.59 21.59
N ARG A 73 17.83 5.97 22.65
CA ARG A 73 18.23 6.23 24.04
C ARG A 73 19.02 5.08 24.63
N ALA A 74 19.92 5.41 25.56
CA ALA A 74 20.52 4.44 26.45
C ALA A 74 19.46 3.79 27.37
N LYS A 75 19.76 2.57 27.81
CA LYS A 75 19.07 1.86 28.89
C LYS A 75 20.11 1.02 29.66
N PRO A 76 19.84 0.66 30.93
CA PRO A 76 20.60 -0.39 31.61
C PRO A 76 20.55 -1.70 30.82
N ILE A 77 21.66 -2.43 30.76
CA ILE A 77 21.77 -3.71 30.01
C ILE A 77 20.70 -4.70 30.48
N GLU A 78 20.36 -4.72 31.77
CA GLU A 78 19.39 -5.64 32.37
C GLU A 78 17.93 -5.33 32.02
N LYS A 79 17.63 -4.10 31.59
CA LYS A 79 16.27 -3.73 31.16
C LYS A 79 16.07 -4.08 29.70
N GLU A 80 14.84 -4.36 29.29
CA GLU A 80 14.55 -4.61 27.87
C GLU A 80 14.48 -3.33 27.03
N ARG A 81 14.15 -2.20 27.66
CA ARG A 81 13.81 -0.94 27.00
C ARG A 81 14.07 0.27 27.90
N CYS A 82 14.23 1.43 27.30
CA CYS A 82 14.32 2.70 28.01
C CYS A 82 12.98 3.10 28.63
N GLU A 83 13.04 4.00 29.63
CA GLU A 83 11.87 4.48 30.38
C GLU A 83 10.78 5.07 29.48
N ILE A 84 11.14 5.94 28.53
CA ILE A 84 10.18 6.55 27.60
C ILE A 84 9.46 5.51 26.73
N CYS A 85 10.16 4.45 26.30
CA CYS A 85 9.51 3.35 25.58
C CYS A 85 8.53 2.60 26.48
N SER A 86 8.86 2.39 27.75
CA SER A 86 7.96 1.78 28.74
C SER A 86 6.71 2.64 28.97
N GLU A 87 6.87 3.95 29.16
CA GLU A 87 5.75 4.89 29.33
C GLU A 87 4.82 4.89 28.11
N ARG A 88 5.37 4.89 26.89
CA ARG A 88 4.58 4.82 25.66
C ARG A 88 3.77 3.54 25.55
N ILE A 89 4.37 2.40 25.91
CA ILE A 89 3.68 1.12 25.94
C ILE A 89 2.55 1.17 26.97
N GLN A 90 2.81 1.68 28.18
CA GLN A 90 1.80 1.85 29.23
C GLN A 90 0.66 2.78 28.77
N GLY A 91 0.97 3.88 28.09
CA GLY A 91 -0.03 4.78 27.51
C GLY A 91 -0.89 4.10 26.45
N ARG A 92 -0.28 3.32 25.53
CA ARG A 92 -1.00 2.52 24.53
C ARG A 92 -1.91 1.49 25.19
N LEU A 93 -1.43 0.81 26.24
CA LEU A 93 -2.20 -0.15 27.03
C LEU A 93 -3.37 0.53 27.75
N ALA A 94 -3.18 1.71 28.32
CA ALA A 94 -4.24 2.48 28.97
C ALA A 94 -5.34 2.88 27.97
N ASN A 95 -4.96 3.38 26.79
CA ASN A 95 -5.90 3.73 25.74
C ASN A 95 -6.71 2.51 25.25
N TRP A 96 -6.03 1.39 25.00
CA TRP A 96 -6.70 0.13 24.63
C TRP A 96 -7.63 -0.36 25.74
N SER A 97 -7.23 -0.25 27.02
CA SER A 97 -8.07 -0.64 28.16
C SER A 97 -9.40 0.13 28.18
N ASN A 98 -9.41 1.37 27.70
CA ASN A 98 -10.61 2.22 27.61
C ASN A 98 -11.46 1.93 26.35
N LYS A 99 -10.84 1.70 25.19
CA LYS A 99 -11.52 1.40 23.92
C LYS A 99 -10.95 0.13 23.30
N LYS A 100 -11.62 -0.99 23.56
CA LYS A 100 -11.16 -2.35 23.24
C LYS A 100 -11.57 -2.86 21.85
N GLU A 101 -12.31 -2.08 21.07
CA GLU A 101 -12.81 -2.49 19.75
C GLU A 101 -11.70 -2.76 18.73
N ASN A 102 -10.60 -2.00 18.81
CA ASN A 102 -9.42 -2.20 17.97
C ASN A 102 -8.36 -2.92 18.80
N THR A 103 -7.74 -3.94 18.20
CA THR A 103 -6.63 -4.62 18.86
C THR A 103 -5.32 -3.83 18.75
N ILE A 104 -4.46 -4.00 19.75
CA ILE A 104 -3.06 -3.56 19.71
C ILE A 104 -2.10 -4.76 19.73
N TRP A 105 -2.64 -5.97 19.82
CA TRP A 105 -1.93 -7.21 20.06
C TRP A 105 -1.73 -7.94 18.73
N ILE A 106 -0.47 -8.12 18.33
CA ILE A 106 -0.13 -8.83 17.10
C ILE A 106 -0.67 -10.27 17.13
N ASP A 107 -0.70 -10.87 18.31
CA ASP A 107 -1.18 -12.23 18.52
C ASP A 107 -2.69 -12.36 18.27
N GLU A 108 -3.49 -11.29 18.41
CA GLU A 108 -4.92 -11.26 18.09
C GLU A 108 -5.22 -11.10 16.60
N VAL A 109 -4.26 -10.61 15.81
CA VAL A 109 -4.41 -10.52 14.33
C VAL A 109 -3.73 -11.69 13.62
N ALA A 110 -3.19 -12.65 14.35
CA ALA A 110 -2.61 -13.84 13.75
C ALA A 110 -3.71 -14.80 13.29
N ASP A 111 -3.53 -15.38 12.11
CA ASP A 111 -4.39 -16.46 11.62
C ASP A 111 -4.18 -17.76 12.44
N LYS A 112 -4.98 -18.78 12.14
CA LYS A 112 -4.85 -20.11 12.77
C LYS A 112 -3.47 -20.77 12.62
N ASN A 113 -2.67 -20.32 11.65
CA ASN A 113 -1.31 -20.80 11.39
C ASN A 113 -0.25 -19.93 12.09
N ASN A 114 -0.67 -19.04 13.00
CA ASN A 114 0.19 -18.08 13.70
C ASN A 114 0.92 -17.11 12.76
N ARG A 115 0.32 -16.74 11.62
CA ARG A 115 0.88 -15.78 10.68
C ARG A 115 0.06 -14.51 10.58
N ILE A 116 0.75 -13.42 10.32
CA ILE A 116 0.21 -12.10 10.07
C ILE A 116 0.61 -11.63 8.67
N ALA A 117 -0.20 -10.76 8.08
CA ALA A 117 0.11 -10.08 6.83
C ALA A 117 0.16 -8.57 7.06
N LEU A 118 1.28 -7.94 6.73
CA LEU A 118 1.38 -6.50 6.55
C LEU A 118 1.01 -6.17 5.10
N ILE A 119 -0.06 -5.40 4.93
CA ILE A 119 -0.46 -4.83 3.64
C ILE A 119 -0.10 -3.36 3.64
N ALA A 120 0.61 -2.92 2.61
CA ALA A 120 0.98 -1.53 2.41
C ALA A 120 0.57 -1.06 1.02
N LEU A 121 -0.16 0.05 0.98
CA LEU A 121 -0.60 0.74 -0.23
C LEU A 121 0.10 2.09 -0.32
N ASN A 122 0.46 2.52 -1.53
CA ASN A 122 0.87 3.89 -1.74
C ASN A 122 0.51 4.42 -3.14
N PHE A 123 0.12 5.69 -3.19
CA PHE A 123 0.02 6.44 -4.43
C PHE A 123 1.34 7.13 -4.75
N ASP A 124 1.62 7.33 -6.03
CA ASP A 124 2.61 8.30 -6.48
C ASP A 124 1.90 9.53 -7.08
N LEU A 125 1.94 10.63 -6.33
CA LEU A 125 1.29 11.89 -6.70
C LEU A 125 2.26 12.92 -7.29
N ASP A 126 3.54 12.59 -7.49
CA ASP A 126 4.56 13.54 -7.96
C ASP A 126 4.12 14.23 -9.27
N LYS A 127 3.62 13.43 -10.22
CA LYS A 127 3.17 13.89 -11.56
C LYS A 127 1.80 14.55 -11.57
N TRP A 128 1.04 14.39 -10.50
CA TRP A 128 -0.23 15.09 -10.29
C TRP A 128 0.02 16.46 -9.66
N PHE A 129 0.92 16.53 -8.68
CA PHE A 129 1.28 17.78 -8.02
C PHE A 129 2.17 18.70 -8.86
N ASP A 130 3.01 18.17 -9.75
CA ASP A 130 3.73 19.01 -10.72
C ASP A 130 2.83 19.50 -11.89
N GLY A 131 1.58 19.04 -11.92
CA GLY A 131 0.56 19.40 -12.91
C GLY A 131 0.67 18.66 -14.25
N THR A 132 1.64 17.76 -14.41
CA THR A 132 1.83 17.01 -15.65
C THR A 132 0.58 16.18 -16.00
N MET A 133 0.03 15.44 -15.04
CA MET A 133 -1.15 14.60 -15.26
C MET A 133 -2.43 15.41 -15.40
N ALA A 134 -2.54 16.56 -14.71
CA ALA A 134 -3.67 17.47 -14.88
C ALA A 134 -3.75 17.98 -16.34
N GLY A 135 -2.60 18.31 -16.95
CA GLY A 135 -2.49 18.70 -18.36
C GLY A 135 -2.80 17.59 -19.37
N THR A 136 -3.15 16.37 -18.93
CA THR A 136 -3.65 15.29 -19.81
C THR A 136 -5.18 15.18 -19.80
N ILE A 137 -5.86 16.01 -19.00
CA ILE A 137 -7.31 16.02 -18.89
C ILE A 137 -7.81 17.29 -19.58
N TYR A 138 -8.70 17.14 -20.55
CA TYR A 138 -9.25 18.29 -21.25
C TYR A 138 -10.23 19.04 -20.34
N SER A 139 -10.17 20.37 -20.35
CA SER A 139 -11.15 21.24 -19.69
C SER A 139 -12.37 21.50 -20.57
N GLN A 140 -12.18 21.48 -21.89
CA GLN A 140 -13.19 21.67 -22.92
C GLN A 140 -12.80 20.88 -24.18
N THR A 141 -13.76 20.45 -24.99
CA THR A 141 -13.45 19.83 -26.29
C THR A 141 -13.38 20.87 -27.40
N TYR A 142 -12.76 20.52 -28.54
CA TYR A 142 -12.75 21.42 -29.71
C TYR A 142 -14.18 21.73 -30.22
N LYS A 143 -15.10 20.77 -30.09
CA LYS A 143 -16.50 20.94 -30.49
C LYS A 143 -17.22 21.92 -29.56
N ASP A 144 -17.03 21.76 -28.25
CA ASP A 144 -17.66 22.64 -27.25
C ASP A 144 -17.16 24.08 -27.39
N TRP A 145 -15.85 24.26 -27.58
CA TRP A 145 -15.24 25.57 -27.80
C TRP A 145 -15.84 26.28 -29.02
N LYS A 146 -15.92 25.61 -30.17
CA LYS A 146 -16.54 26.15 -31.40
C LYS A 146 -18.05 26.39 -31.21
N GLY A 147 -18.72 25.59 -30.40
CA GLY A 147 -20.14 25.74 -30.07
C GLY A 147 -20.44 26.85 -29.04
N SER A 148 -19.42 27.49 -28.46
CA SER A 148 -19.60 28.46 -27.38
C SER A 148 -20.30 29.75 -27.84
N LYS A 149 -21.00 30.43 -26.93
CA LYS A 149 -21.65 31.72 -27.22
C LYS A 149 -20.65 32.80 -27.66
N LYS A 150 -19.42 32.73 -27.16
CA LYS A 150 -18.37 33.71 -27.46
C LYS A 150 -17.73 33.50 -28.82
N TRP A 151 -17.64 32.25 -29.29
CA TRP A 151 -17.23 31.94 -30.66
C TRP A 151 -18.01 32.75 -31.70
N ASN A 152 -19.33 32.80 -31.55
CA ASN A 152 -20.22 33.56 -32.45
C ASN A 152 -19.93 35.07 -32.48
N LYS A 153 -19.43 35.64 -31.37
CA LYS A 153 -19.06 37.07 -31.30
C LYS A 153 -17.72 37.36 -31.96
N ALA A 154 -16.79 36.39 -31.94
CA ALA A 154 -15.50 36.50 -32.59
C ALA A 154 -15.54 36.13 -34.09
N ASN A 155 -16.68 35.65 -34.60
CA ASN A 155 -16.83 35.17 -35.97
C ASN A 155 -16.48 36.22 -37.04
N ASN A 156 -16.63 37.52 -36.72
CA ASN A 156 -16.25 38.61 -37.63
C ASN A 156 -14.72 38.81 -37.75
N VAL A 157 -13.95 38.27 -36.80
CA VAL A 157 -12.47 38.30 -36.80
C VAL A 157 -11.91 37.04 -37.49
N LEU A 158 -12.66 35.93 -37.44
CA LEU A 158 -12.30 34.65 -38.03
C LEU A 158 -12.57 34.68 -39.55
N ARG A 159 -11.50 34.62 -40.35
CA ARG A 159 -11.59 34.88 -41.81
C ARG A 159 -12.06 33.69 -42.65
N ASP A 160 -12.09 32.48 -42.10
CA ASP A 160 -12.40 31.23 -42.81
C ASP A 160 -13.39 30.34 -42.05
N SER A 161 -13.99 29.35 -42.74
CA SER A 161 -14.65 28.21 -42.08
C SER A 161 -13.60 27.41 -41.29
N ILE A 162 -13.79 27.32 -39.97
CA ILE A 162 -12.84 26.69 -39.06
C ILE A 162 -13.38 25.34 -38.59
N GLU A 163 -12.66 24.27 -38.89
CA GLU A 163 -12.96 22.94 -38.32
C GLU A 163 -12.51 22.85 -36.85
N PRO A 164 -13.30 22.25 -35.95
CA PRO A 164 -12.97 22.12 -34.53
C PRO A 164 -11.90 21.02 -34.34
N ASN A 165 -10.67 21.34 -34.71
CA ASN A 165 -9.50 20.47 -34.59
C ASN A 165 -8.28 21.24 -34.05
N ARG A 166 -7.22 20.50 -33.76
CA ARG A 166 -5.98 21.04 -33.18
C ARG A 166 -5.29 22.04 -34.11
N GLU A 167 -5.25 21.77 -35.42
CA GLU A 167 -4.57 22.62 -36.41
C GLU A 167 -5.22 24.00 -36.48
N SER A 168 -6.56 24.05 -36.45
CA SER A 168 -7.34 25.29 -36.36
C SER A 168 -7.07 26.07 -35.08
N VAL A 169 -6.98 25.37 -33.95
CA VAL A 169 -6.64 25.98 -32.66
C VAL A 169 -5.26 26.63 -32.74
N TYR A 170 -4.25 25.89 -33.23
CA TYR A 170 -2.89 26.42 -33.36
C TYR A 170 -2.82 27.66 -34.25
N ARG A 171 -3.58 27.70 -35.34
CA ARG A 171 -3.68 28.90 -36.18
C ARG A 171 -4.25 30.10 -35.41
N ILE A 172 -5.33 29.91 -34.66
CA ILE A 172 -5.95 31.01 -33.88
C ILE A 172 -5.03 31.46 -32.75
N VAL A 173 -4.35 30.53 -32.08
CA VAL A 173 -3.39 30.87 -31.03
C VAL A 173 -2.18 31.61 -31.60
N ASP A 174 -1.68 31.22 -32.78
CA ASP A 174 -0.65 31.99 -33.50
C ASP A 174 -1.15 33.42 -33.81
N ASP A 175 -2.40 33.59 -34.24
CA ASP A 175 -2.99 34.91 -34.49
C ASP A 175 -3.15 35.77 -33.22
N ILE A 176 -3.29 35.14 -32.04
CA ILE A 176 -3.30 35.81 -30.73
C ILE A 176 -1.90 36.24 -30.32
N LEU A 177 -0.89 35.41 -30.58
CA LEU A 177 0.49 35.66 -30.18
C LEU A 177 1.22 36.64 -31.12
N ASN A 178 0.82 36.71 -32.38
CA ASN A 178 1.46 37.60 -33.37
C ASN A 178 0.82 39.00 -33.41
N ASP A 179 1.65 40.04 -33.53
CA ASP A 179 1.23 41.45 -33.67
C ASP A 179 0.62 41.81 -35.04
N ARG A 180 0.24 40.81 -35.84
CA ARG A 180 -0.38 41.02 -37.16
C ARG A 180 -1.82 41.52 -37.06
N ASN A 181 -2.47 41.31 -35.91
CA ASN A 181 -3.83 41.74 -35.61
C ASN A 181 -3.84 42.82 -34.51
N SER A 182 -4.89 43.64 -34.47
CA SER A 182 -5.03 44.64 -33.40
C SER A 182 -5.19 43.96 -32.03
N ASN A 183 -4.76 44.61 -30.95
CA ASN A 183 -4.97 44.08 -29.59
C ASN A 183 -6.44 43.84 -29.25
N GLU A 184 -7.35 44.60 -29.88
CA GLU A 184 -8.79 44.41 -29.77
C GLU A 184 -9.22 43.07 -30.38
N ASP A 185 -8.69 42.72 -31.56
CA ASP A 185 -8.99 41.46 -32.24
C ASP A 185 -8.34 40.27 -31.53
N ARG A 186 -7.07 40.41 -31.11
CA ARG A 186 -6.35 39.40 -30.31
C ARG A 186 -7.09 39.10 -29.00
N ALA A 187 -7.58 40.12 -28.31
CA ALA A 187 -8.40 39.96 -27.11
C ALA A 187 -9.72 39.22 -27.40
N LYS A 188 -10.43 39.57 -28.48
CA LYS A 188 -11.66 38.88 -28.88
C LYS A 188 -11.42 37.40 -29.20
N LEU A 189 -10.31 37.07 -29.87
CA LEU A 189 -9.94 35.70 -30.18
C LEU A 189 -9.63 34.90 -28.91
N LEU A 190 -8.83 35.46 -28.00
CA LEU A 190 -8.49 34.80 -26.74
C LEU A 190 -9.71 34.62 -25.82
N ASP A 191 -10.66 35.57 -25.80
CA ASP A 191 -11.87 35.47 -24.99
C ASP A 191 -12.76 34.27 -25.38
N THR A 192 -12.63 33.75 -26.62
CA THR A 192 -13.40 32.57 -27.07
C THR A 192 -13.11 31.30 -26.28
N PHE A 193 -11.94 31.20 -25.65
CA PHE A 193 -11.52 30.00 -24.91
C PHE A 193 -12.06 29.95 -23.47
N PHE A 194 -12.75 30.99 -23.01
CA PHE A 194 -13.24 31.10 -21.63
C PHE A 194 -14.77 31.09 -21.58
N GLU A 195 -15.36 30.27 -20.72
CA GLU A 195 -16.83 30.24 -20.56
C GLU A 195 -17.36 31.52 -19.88
N GLU A 196 -16.68 31.98 -18.83
CA GLU A 196 -17.04 33.18 -18.07
C GLU A 196 -16.44 34.45 -18.69
N GLY A 197 -17.13 35.59 -18.55
CA GLY A 197 -16.63 36.88 -18.99
C GLY A 197 -15.49 37.36 -18.10
N ILE A 198 -14.24 37.16 -18.54
CA ILE A 198 -13.04 37.55 -17.78
C ILE A 198 -12.66 39.04 -17.95
N GLY A 199 -13.49 39.83 -18.65
CA GLY A 199 -13.25 41.25 -18.88
C GLY A 199 -12.04 41.54 -19.79
N LEU A 200 -11.68 40.57 -20.65
CA LEU A 200 -10.55 40.71 -21.57
C LEU A 200 -10.83 41.78 -22.63
N ASN A 201 -9.90 42.71 -22.78
CA ASN A 201 -9.96 43.80 -23.76
C ASN A 201 -8.53 44.16 -24.21
N LYS A 202 -8.41 45.12 -25.14
CA LYS A 202 -7.12 45.55 -25.68
C LYS A 202 -6.09 46.00 -24.62
N ASP A 203 -6.55 46.54 -23.50
CA ASP A 203 -5.71 47.10 -22.44
C ASP A 203 -5.29 46.02 -21.42
N SER A 204 -6.10 44.95 -21.25
CA SER A 204 -5.82 43.84 -20.33
C SER A 204 -5.15 42.63 -20.99
N LEU A 205 -5.11 42.56 -22.33
CA LEU A 205 -4.57 41.44 -23.10
C LEU A 205 -3.15 41.03 -22.69
N GLU A 206 -2.19 41.97 -22.78
CA GLU A 206 -0.77 41.67 -22.54
C GLU A 206 -0.53 41.24 -21.09
N THR A 207 -1.19 41.90 -20.13
CA THR A 207 -1.15 41.50 -18.71
C THR A 207 -1.68 40.07 -18.53
N HIS A 208 -2.74 39.69 -19.24
CA HIS A 208 -3.31 38.35 -19.16
C HIS A 208 -2.37 37.30 -19.77
N LEU A 209 -1.79 37.57 -20.95
CA LEU A 209 -0.81 36.69 -21.58
C LEU A 209 0.43 36.52 -20.69
N GLN A 210 0.95 37.61 -20.11
CA GLN A 210 2.08 37.55 -19.18
C GLN A 210 1.76 36.68 -17.95
N ASN A 211 0.56 36.79 -17.38
CA ASN A 211 0.15 35.92 -16.27
C ASN A 211 0.08 34.43 -16.67
N ILE A 212 -0.37 34.12 -17.89
CA ILE A 212 -0.38 32.75 -18.42
C ILE A 212 1.06 32.26 -18.60
N GLU A 213 1.93 33.07 -19.18
CA GLU A 213 3.36 32.78 -19.40
C GLU A 213 4.07 32.43 -18.07
N GLU A 214 3.86 33.24 -17.04
CA GLU A 214 4.38 33.00 -15.69
C GLU A 214 3.84 31.71 -15.07
N ASN A 215 2.55 31.38 -15.30
CA ASN A 215 1.94 30.14 -14.81
C ASN A 215 2.47 28.89 -15.52
N ILE A 216 2.77 29.02 -16.82
CA ILE A 216 3.41 27.97 -17.62
C ILE A 216 4.88 27.82 -17.20
N GLY A 217 5.55 28.94 -16.91
CA GLY A 217 6.97 29.01 -16.57
C GLY A 217 7.89 28.92 -17.79
N ALA A 218 7.40 29.30 -18.98
CA ALA A 218 8.14 29.34 -20.23
C ALA A 218 7.45 30.30 -21.22
N ASP A 219 8.24 30.86 -22.13
CA ASP A 219 7.78 31.77 -23.19
C ASP A 219 6.60 31.16 -23.97
N LEU A 220 5.59 31.99 -24.25
CA LEU A 220 4.38 31.54 -24.95
C LEU A 220 4.70 31.13 -26.39
N ASN A 221 4.16 29.98 -26.76
CA ASN A 221 4.07 29.52 -28.13
C ASN A 221 2.69 28.89 -28.37
N LYS A 222 2.38 28.57 -29.62
CA LYS A 222 1.07 28.01 -29.95
C LYS A 222 0.80 26.70 -29.23
N GLU A 223 1.80 25.85 -29.04
CA GLU A 223 1.64 24.55 -28.42
C GLU A 223 1.30 24.67 -26.93
N ASN A 224 2.06 25.46 -26.16
CA ASN A 224 1.88 25.58 -24.72
C ASN A 224 0.64 26.42 -24.35
N LEU A 225 0.32 27.47 -25.11
CA LEU A 225 -0.87 28.29 -24.87
C LEU A 225 -2.14 27.51 -25.24
N ALA A 226 -2.16 26.81 -26.38
CA ALA A 226 -3.28 25.94 -26.72
C ALA A 226 -3.51 24.85 -25.67
N THR A 227 -2.44 24.20 -25.18
CA THR A 227 -2.56 23.23 -24.09
C THR A 227 -3.12 23.85 -22.83
N TYR A 228 -2.63 25.02 -22.42
CA TYR A 228 -3.13 25.72 -21.22
C TYR A 228 -4.63 26.03 -21.31
N LEU A 229 -5.12 26.35 -22.51
CA LEU A 229 -6.53 26.71 -22.77
C LEU A 229 -7.46 25.49 -22.86
N PHE A 230 -6.99 24.36 -23.40
CA PHE A 230 -7.80 23.15 -23.59
C PHE A 230 -7.69 22.11 -22.48
N THR A 231 -6.72 22.23 -21.56
CA THR A 231 -6.48 21.23 -20.51
C THR A 231 -6.65 21.80 -19.10
N GLN A 232 -6.76 20.90 -18.13
CA GLN A 232 -6.90 21.29 -16.74
C GLN A 232 -5.57 21.79 -16.17
N ASN A 233 -5.60 23.01 -15.63
CA ASN A 233 -4.45 23.62 -14.98
C ASN A 233 -4.35 23.22 -13.48
N PRO A 234 -3.14 23.08 -12.92
CA PRO A 234 -2.91 22.70 -11.52
C PRO A 234 -3.18 23.89 -10.59
N SER A 235 -4.46 24.15 -10.30
CA SER A 235 -4.87 25.16 -9.31
C SER A 235 -4.80 24.59 -7.89
N PRO A 236 -4.64 25.44 -6.85
CA PRO A 236 -4.63 25.00 -5.46
C PRO A 236 -5.82 24.11 -5.07
N ALA A 237 -7.03 24.51 -5.45
CA ALA A 237 -8.24 23.74 -5.19
C ALA A 237 -8.24 22.38 -5.92
N ARG A 238 -7.64 22.28 -7.11
CA ARG A 238 -7.53 21.01 -7.84
C ARG A 238 -6.50 20.08 -7.19
N LEU A 239 -5.32 20.60 -6.80
CA LEU A 239 -4.31 19.81 -6.10
C LEU A 239 -4.82 19.32 -4.74
N TYR A 240 -5.52 20.17 -4.00
CA TYR A 240 -6.15 19.79 -2.74
C TYR A 240 -7.23 18.70 -2.91
N ARG A 241 -8.06 18.80 -3.96
CA ARG A 241 -9.03 17.74 -4.28
C ARG A 241 -8.34 16.41 -4.58
N ILE A 242 -7.28 16.40 -5.39
CA ILE A 242 -6.51 15.17 -5.67
C ILE A 242 -5.96 14.56 -4.37
N TRP A 243 -5.37 15.39 -3.51
CA TRP A 243 -4.89 14.97 -2.19
C TRP A 243 -6.02 14.35 -1.36
N LYS A 244 -7.17 15.01 -1.30
CA LYS A 244 -8.33 14.52 -0.53
C LYS A 244 -8.92 13.23 -1.08
N GLU A 245 -9.03 13.09 -2.41
CA GLU A 245 -9.54 11.87 -3.06
C GLU A 245 -8.73 10.63 -2.70
N THR A 246 -7.40 10.75 -2.62
CA THR A 246 -6.55 9.63 -2.19
C THR A 246 -6.69 9.30 -0.70
N GLU A 247 -6.93 10.32 0.14
CA GLU A 247 -7.22 10.13 1.56
C GLU A 247 -8.53 9.37 1.78
N GLU A 248 -9.59 9.84 1.13
CA GLU A 248 -10.93 9.26 1.20
C GLU A 248 -10.97 7.84 0.65
N PHE A 249 -10.15 7.54 -0.36
CA PHE A 249 -10.00 6.16 -0.84
C PHE A 249 -9.44 5.23 0.24
N PHE A 250 -8.43 5.66 1.00
CA PHE A 250 -7.91 4.84 2.10
C PHE A 250 -8.88 4.73 3.27
N ASP A 251 -9.68 5.78 3.53
CA ASP A 251 -10.79 5.69 4.47
C ASP A 251 -11.80 4.64 4.05
N LEU A 252 -12.19 4.64 2.76
CA LEU A 252 -13.08 3.65 2.17
C LEU A 252 -12.52 2.23 2.32
N VAL A 253 -11.24 2.01 2.01
CA VAL A 253 -10.60 0.68 2.15
C VAL A 253 -10.74 0.15 3.56
N ILE A 254 -10.45 0.95 4.59
CA ILE A 254 -10.52 0.47 5.98
C ILE A 254 -11.97 0.20 6.40
N ASN A 255 -12.91 1.06 6.02
CA ASN A 255 -14.32 0.86 6.31
C ASN A 255 -14.85 -0.42 5.64
N GLU A 256 -14.46 -0.68 4.40
CA GLU A 256 -14.86 -1.88 3.66
C GLU A 256 -14.28 -3.17 4.28
N ILE A 257 -13.03 -3.13 4.76
CA ILE A 257 -12.46 -4.24 5.55
C ILE A 257 -13.29 -4.48 6.82
N THR A 258 -13.62 -3.42 7.58
CA THR A 258 -14.36 -3.59 8.84
C THR A 258 -15.80 -4.03 8.62
N ASP A 259 -16.45 -3.53 7.57
CA ASP A 259 -17.89 -3.69 7.37
C ASP A 259 -18.24 -4.95 6.58
N LYS A 260 -17.39 -5.37 5.63
CA LYS A 260 -17.62 -6.57 4.81
C LYS A 260 -16.81 -7.78 5.24
N ILE A 261 -15.52 -7.59 5.53
CA ILE A 261 -14.62 -8.72 5.85
C ILE A 261 -14.73 -9.08 7.33
N TYR A 262 -14.74 -8.09 8.22
CA TYR A 262 -14.84 -8.29 9.66
C TYR A 262 -16.19 -7.87 10.26
N ALA A 263 -17.27 -7.98 9.48
CA ALA A 263 -18.64 -7.64 9.88
C ALA A 263 -19.03 -8.28 11.23
N TYR A 264 -18.64 -9.53 11.44
CA TYR A 264 -18.98 -10.30 12.65
C TYR A 264 -18.05 -10.02 13.84
N ARG A 265 -16.88 -9.41 13.59
CA ARG A 265 -15.76 -9.20 14.52
C ARG A 265 -15.25 -10.51 15.14
N TRP A 266 -13.99 -10.54 15.56
CA TRP A 266 -13.45 -11.64 16.37
C TRP A 266 -13.81 -11.43 17.84
N LYS A 267 -13.79 -12.49 18.65
CA LYS A 267 -14.01 -12.37 20.10
C LYS A 267 -12.78 -12.72 20.91
N ARG A 268 -12.58 -11.97 21.99
CA ARG A 268 -11.68 -12.29 23.09
C ARG A 268 -12.50 -12.68 24.31
N ILE A 269 -11.93 -13.49 25.19
CA ILE A 269 -12.54 -13.88 26.46
C ILE A 269 -12.00 -12.99 27.56
N GLY A 270 -12.89 -12.25 28.21
CA GLY A 270 -12.63 -11.56 29.46
C GLY A 270 -13.05 -12.43 30.65
N PHE A 271 -12.29 -12.37 31.75
CA PHE A 271 -12.67 -12.99 33.01
C PHE A 271 -12.12 -12.23 34.21
N SER A 272 -12.79 -12.38 35.36
CA SER A 272 -12.36 -11.75 36.61
C SER A 272 -12.10 -12.79 37.68
N ILE A 273 -11.00 -12.62 38.41
CA ILE A 273 -10.62 -13.44 39.56
C ILE A 273 -10.60 -12.53 40.78
N ASP A 274 -11.29 -12.96 41.85
CA ASP A 274 -11.28 -12.22 43.11
C ASP A 274 -9.85 -12.07 43.65
N ILE A 275 -9.46 -10.85 44.02
CA ILE A 275 -8.11 -10.55 44.49
C ILE A 275 -7.70 -11.43 45.69
N PRO A 276 -8.54 -11.64 46.73
CA PRO A 276 -8.19 -12.55 47.82
C PRO A 276 -7.95 -13.99 47.36
N GLU A 277 -8.78 -14.49 46.42
CA GLU A 277 -8.62 -15.81 45.85
C GLU A 277 -7.28 -15.89 45.11
N LEU A 278 -6.99 -14.95 44.21
CA LEU A 278 -5.73 -14.89 43.46
C LEU A 278 -4.51 -14.88 44.41
N LYS A 279 -4.50 -14.01 45.43
CA LYS A 279 -3.42 -13.95 46.45
C LYS A 279 -3.25 -15.25 47.22
N SER A 280 -4.34 -15.97 47.50
CA SER A 280 -4.28 -17.24 48.23
C SER A 280 -3.64 -18.37 47.42
N ARG A 281 -3.74 -18.29 46.09
CA ARG A 281 -3.22 -19.30 45.16
C ARG A 281 -1.77 -19.05 44.73
N LEU A 282 -1.30 -17.80 44.72
CA LEU A 282 0.07 -17.44 44.32
C LEU A 282 1.12 -17.82 45.38
N LYS A 283 2.34 -18.12 44.91
CA LYS A 283 3.53 -18.29 45.76
C LYS A 283 3.83 -17.01 46.55
N LYS A 284 4.51 -17.14 47.69
CA LYS A 284 4.73 -16.05 48.66
C LYS A 284 5.36 -14.81 48.03
N GLU A 285 6.32 -14.98 47.13
CA GLU A 285 7.03 -13.91 46.41
C GLU A 285 6.16 -13.13 45.40
N TYR A 286 5.02 -13.69 44.98
CA TYR A 286 4.10 -13.08 44.00
C TYR A 286 2.79 -12.61 44.60
N LYS A 287 2.67 -12.58 45.94
CA LYS A 287 1.44 -12.13 46.62
C LYS A 287 1.14 -10.64 46.42
N ASP A 288 2.13 -9.84 46.06
CA ASP A 288 1.90 -8.46 45.61
C ASP A 288 1.48 -8.43 44.14
N ILE A 289 0.17 -8.54 43.93
CA ILE A 289 -0.46 -8.56 42.60
C ILE A 289 -0.22 -7.26 41.82
N LYS A 290 0.11 -6.14 42.48
CA LYS A 290 0.40 -4.88 41.77
C LYS A 290 1.54 -5.03 40.77
N ASN A 291 2.50 -5.90 41.05
CA ASN A 291 3.62 -6.18 40.15
C ASN A 291 3.22 -7.00 38.91
N LEU A 292 2.05 -7.65 38.97
CA LEU A 292 1.47 -8.42 37.88
C LEU A 292 0.40 -7.63 37.12
N GLU A 293 -0.08 -6.49 37.62
CA GLU A 293 -1.01 -5.64 36.88
C GLU A 293 -0.37 -5.07 35.62
N LYS A 294 -1.17 -4.87 34.58
CA LYS A 294 -0.74 -4.37 33.27
C LYS A 294 0.36 -5.23 32.62
N SER A 295 0.36 -6.53 32.87
CA SER A 295 1.33 -7.48 32.29
C SER A 295 0.67 -8.53 31.40
N SER A 296 1.43 -8.99 30.41
CA SER A 296 1.12 -10.19 29.64
C SER A 296 1.56 -11.43 30.43
N LEU A 297 0.68 -12.41 30.52
CA LEU A 297 0.87 -13.65 31.26
C LEU A 297 0.51 -14.84 30.38
N ILE A 298 1.11 -15.97 30.71
CA ILE A 298 0.84 -17.26 30.10
C ILE A 298 0.04 -18.13 31.07
N ILE A 299 -1.05 -18.70 30.58
CA ILE A 299 -1.81 -19.77 31.22
C ILE A 299 -1.52 -21.08 30.49
N LYS A 300 -1.18 -22.15 31.22
CA LYS A 300 -1.15 -23.51 30.64
C LYS A 300 -2.37 -24.30 31.10
N ILE A 301 -3.14 -24.85 30.17
CA ILE A 301 -4.32 -25.68 30.43
C ILE A 301 -4.12 -27.05 29.80
N SER A 302 -4.13 -28.09 30.64
CA SER A 302 -3.97 -29.47 30.18
C SER A 302 -5.13 -29.87 29.27
N GLY A 303 -4.82 -30.46 28.10
CA GLY A 303 -5.80 -30.89 27.11
C GLY A 303 -6.25 -29.81 26.13
N LEU A 304 -5.81 -28.56 26.30
CA LEU A 304 -5.96 -27.50 25.30
C LEU A 304 -4.85 -27.65 24.27
N ASP A 305 -5.16 -27.56 22.99
CA ASP A 305 -4.19 -27.63 21.90
C ASP A 305 -4.25 -26.32 21.08
N PRO A 306 -3.20 -25.48 21.08
CA PRO A 306 -2.00 -25.60 21.91
C PRO A 306 -2.27 -25.36 23.41
N GLU A 307 -1.46 -25.93 24.31
CA GLU A 307 -1.71 -25.88 25.78
C GLU A 307 -1.56 -24.48 26.39
N THR A 308 -0.89 -23.58 25.69
CA THR A 308 -0.50 -22.25 26.18
C THR A 308 -1.45 -21.19 25.65
N LEU A 309 -2.01 -20.40 26.57
CA LEU A 309 -2.90 -19.27 26.31
C LEU A 309 -2.32 -17.98 26.90
N LEU A 310 -2.17 -16.97 26.07
CA LEU A 310 -1.69 -15.64 26.39
C LEU A 310 -2.85 -14.77 26.86
N VAL A 311 -2.69 -14.21 28.06
CA VAL A 311 -3.68 -13.32 28.68
C VAL A 311 -3.03 -12.04 29.17
N PHE A 312 -3.75 -10.94 29.10
CA PHE A 312 -3.38 -9.68 29.71
C PHE A 312 -4.10 -9.53 31.05
N HIS A 313 -3.34 -9.35 32.12
CA HIS A 313 -3.87 -8.93 33.41
C HIS A 313 -3.96 -7.41 33.45
N ASP A 314 -5.18 -6.89 33.51
CA ASP A 314 -5.46 -5.45 33.57
C ASP A 314 -5.24 -4.94 35.01
N ARG A 315 -6.32 -4.60 35.72
CA ARG A 315 -6.32 -4.17 37.12
C ARG A 315 -7.41 -4.91 37.88
N ASN A 316 -7.25 -5.01 39.20
CA ASN A 316 -8.27 -5.59 40.07
C ASN A 316 -8.70 -7.02 39.69
N GLY A 317 -7.75 -7.83 39.20
CA GLY A 317 -7.99 -9.24 38.87
C GLY A 317 -8.79 -9.46 37.59
N LYS A 318 -8.87 -8.46 36.71
CA LYS A 318 -9.47 -8.60 35.37
C LYS A 318 -8.43 -9.09 34.37
N PHE A 319 -8.81 -10.11 33.60
CA PHE A 319 -7.96 -10.74 32.59
C PHE A 319 -8.67 -10.75 31.25
N TYR A 320 -7.89 -10.71 30.17
CA TYR A 320 -8.38 -10.79 28.80
C TYR A 320 -7.46 -11.71 28.01
N THR A 321 -7.99 -12.60 27.19
CA THR A 321 -7.17 -13.25 26.16
C THR A 321 -6.67 -12.20 25.19
N ILE A 322 -5.39 -12.28 24.81
CA ILE A 322 -4.75 -11.33 23.89
C ILE A 322 -4.11 -12.05 22.70
N GLU A 323 -4.71 -13.14 22.28
CA GLU A 323 -4.35 -13.85 21.05
C GLU A 323 -5.60 -14.39 20.33
N SER A 324 -5.44 -14.70 19.04
CA SER A 324 -6.50 -15.32 18.24
C SER A 324 -6.90 -16.66 18.84
N LEU A 325 -8.19 -16.80 19.11
CA LEU A 325 -8.75 -18.01 19.71
C LEU A 325 -8.99 -19.12 18.68
N GLU A 326 -9.02 -18.80 17.37
CA GLU A 326 -9.41 -19.74 16.31
C GLU A 326 -8.55 -21.00 16.22
N LYS A 327 -7.27 -20.90 16.59
CA LYS A 327 -6.31 -22.02 16.52
C LYS A 327 -6.50 -23.07 17.62
N PHE A 328 -7.24 -22.75 18.68
CA PHE A 328 -7.34 -23.60 19.85
C PHE A 328 -8.36 -24.73 19.67
N LYS A 329 -8.04 -25.90 20.21
CA LYS A 329 -8.91 -27.07 20.27
C LYS A 329 -8.94 -27.61 21.70
N PHE A 330 -10.09 -28.07 22.16
CA PHE A 330 -10.25 -28.69 23.46
C PHE A 330 -11.39 -29.69 23.38
N ASN A 331 -11.13 -30.95 23.71
CA ASN A 331 -12.06 -32.05 23.47
C ASN A 331 -12.56 -32.04 22.00
N ASN A 332 -13.88 -31.95 21.80
CA ASN A 332 -14.51 -31.89 20.47
C ASN A 332 -14.85 -30.45 20.02
N LYS A 333 -14.31 -29.43 20.69
CA LYS A 333 -14.57 -28.01 20.39
C LYS A 333 -13.35 -27.33 19.81
N THR A 334 -13.60 -26.25 19.08
CA THR A 334 -12.57 -25.40 18.46
C THR A 334 -12.83 -23.92 18.77
N GLY A 335 -11.81 -23.10 18.61
CA GLY A 335 -11.95 -21.65 18.67
C GLY A 335 -12.30 -21.12 20.07
N GLU A 336 -13.13 -20.08 20.07
CA GLU A 336 -13.67 -19.42 21.27
C GLU A 336 -14.30 -20.39 22.28
N GLU A 337 -15.08 -21.37 21.79
CA GLU A 337 -15.78 -22.32 22.68
C GLU A 337 -14.84 -23.38 23.26
N ALA A 338 -13.75 -23.73 22.56
CA ALA A 338 -12.69 -24.57 23.11
C ALA A 338 -12.01 -23.90 24.30
N VAL A 339 -11.57 -22.65 24.12
CA VAL A 339 -10.87 -21.88 25.17
C VAL A 339 -11.79 -21.62 26.36
N LYS A 340 -13.05 -21.29 26.12
CA LYS A 340 -14.06 -21.13 27.17
C LYS A 340 -14.25 -22.41 27.98
N GLU A 341 -14.34 -23.58 27.34
CA GLU A 341 -14.47 -24.86 28.05
C GLU A 341 -13.20 -25.21 28.82
N ALA A 342 -12.03 -25.01 28.22
CA ALA A 342 -10.74 -25.23 28.86
C ALA A 342 -10.58 -24.37 30.12
N LEU A 343 -10.94 -23.08 30.05
CA LEU A 343 -10.89 -22.18 31.20
C LEU A 343 -11.76 -22.67 32.37
N LYS A 344 -12.90 -23.32 32.12
CA LYS A 344 -13.77 -23.86 33.19
C LYS A 344 -13.08 -24.94 34.03
N GLN A 345 -12.06 -25.62 33.51
CA GLN A 345 -11.26 -26.60 34.27
C GLN A 345 -10.40 -25.93 35.36
N GLY A 346 -10.26 -24.60 35.31
CA GLY A 346 -9.46 -23.80 36.20
C GLY A 346 -7.99 -23.69 35.76
N ILE A 347 -7.31 -22.68 36.29
CA ILE A 347 -5.93 -22.36 35.96
C ILE A 347 -5.01 -23.00 37.00
N LYS A 348 -4.17 -23.93 36.56
CA LYS A 348 -3.15 -24.61 37.38
C LYS A 348 -1.75 -24.05 37.16
N HIS A 349 -1.54 -23.39 36.02
CA HIS A 349 -0.27 -22.77 35.66
C HIS A 349 -0.51 -21.35 35.17
N LEU A 350 0.13 -20.39 35.82
CA LEU A 350 0.16 -18.99 35.43
C LEU A 350 1.62 -18.53 35.49
N ALA A 351 2.14 -17.91 34.44
CA ALA A 351 3.53 -17.49 34.33
C ALA A 351 3.64 -16.12 33.66
N LEU A 352 4.78 -15.43 33.85
CA LEU A 352 5.13 -14.27 33.02
C LEU A 352 5.42 -14.75 31.59
N GLU A 353 5.15 -13.91 30.58
CA GLU A 353 5.40 -14.28 29.17
C GLU A 353 6.87 -14.66 28.91
N ASP A 354 7.81 -13.95 29.56
CA ASP A 354 9.26 -14.15 29.38
C ASP A 354 9.83 -15.32 30.21
N GLU A 355 9.07 -15.82 31.20
CA GLU A 355 9.46 -16.96 32.06
C GLU A 355 8.34 -18.04 32.06
N PRO A 356 7.97 -18.62 30.91
CA PRO A 356 6.77 -19.46 30.77
C PRO A 356 6.78 -20.73 31.64
N GLU A 357 7.94 -21.23 32.02
CA GLU A 357 8.10 -22.41 32.89
C GLU A 357 7.94 -22.10 34.38
N LYS A 358 8.07 -20.83 34.77
CA LYS A 358 8.01 -20.41 36.16
C LYS A 358 6.58 -20.22 36.62
N ASN A 359 5.96 -21.31 37.08
CA ASN A 359 4.61 -21.24 37.61
C ASN A 359 4.55 -20.32 38.86
N LEU A 360 3.74 -19.27 38.78
CA LEU A 360 3.46 -18.31 39.86
C LEU A 360 2.48 -18.89 40.89
N ILE A 361 1.69 -19.91 40.50
CA ILE A 361 0.74 -20.61 41.37
C ILE A 361 1.49 -21.61 42.26
N ASP A 362 1.06 -21.69 43.52
CA ASP A 362 1.57 -22.62 44.51
C ASP A 362 1.14 -24.07 44.21
N VAL A 363 1.97 -25.04 44.60
CA VAL A 363 1.77 -26.44 44.19
C VAL A 363 0.42 -26.98 44.71
N GLY A 364 -0.32 -27.69 43.85
CA GLY A 364 -1.61 -28.29 44.19
C GLY A 364 -2.78 -27.29 44.25
N LYS A 365 -2.56 -26.01 43.97
CA LYS A 365 -3.61 -24.99 43.94
C LYS A 365 -4.17 -24.79 42.53
N THR A 366 -5.43 -24.35 42.43
CA THR A 366 -6.11 -24.08 41.16
C THR A 366 -6.99 -22.84 41.30
N ILE A 367 -6.92 -21.94 40.33
CA ILE A 367 -7.78 -20.75 40.27
C ILE A 367 -9.04 -21.08 39.47
N LYS A 368 -10.21 -20.84 40.05
CA LYS A 368 -11.50 -21.06 39.38
C LYS A 368 -11.90 -19.84 38.55
N THR A 369 -12.40 -20.05 37.33
CA THR A 369 -12.78 -18.95 36.40
C THR A 369 -14.22 -19.06 35.87
N GLU A 370 -14.90 -20.18 36.08
CA GLU A 370 -16.19 -20.52 35.42
C GLU A 370 -17.27 -19.44 35.56
N LYS A 371 -17.38 -18.78 36.71
CA LYS A 371 -18.49 -17.87 37.01
C LYS A 371 -18.41 -16.50 36.33
N ASN A 372 -17.28 -16.13 35.73
CA ASN A 372 -16.98 -14.75 35.34
C ASN A 372 -16.52 -14.60 33.88
N LEU A 373 -16.76 -15.58 33.02
CA LEU A 373 -16.35 -15.54 31.60
C LEU A 373 -17.33 -14.72 30.76
N TYR A 374 -16.83 -13.81 29.94
CA TYR A 374 -17.61 -13.04 28.97
C TYR A 374 -16.81 -12.83 27.68
N PHE A 375 -17.50 -12.48 26.60
CA PHE A 375 -16.88 -12.22 25.30
C PHE A 375 -16.89 -10.73 24.98
N GLU A 376 -15.77 -10.23 24.46
CA GLU A 376 -15.69 -8.89 23.87
C GLU A 376 -15.34 -9.00 22.39
N LYS A 377 -16.01 -8.21 21.56
CA LYS A 377 -15.77 -8.18 20.11
C LYS A 377 -14.67 -7.19 19.76
N TYR A 378 -13.83 -7.55 18.79
CA TYR A 378 -12.78 -6.69 18.25
C TYR A 378 -12.56 -6.91 16.75
N TYR A 379 -12.00 -5.90 16.08
CA TYR A 379 -11.54 -6.03 14.70
C TYR A 379 -10.12 -6.61 14.67
N PRO A 380 -9.85 -7.73 13.95
CA PRO A 380 -8.52 -8.29 13.79
C PRO A 380 -7.71 -7.48 12.74
N LEU A 381 -7.56 -6.19 13.01
CA LEU A 381 -6.91 -5.20 12.15
C LEU A 381 -6.08 -4.27 13.03
N ILE A 382 -4.80 -4.10 12.71
CA ILE A 382 -3.94 -3.09 13.33
C ILE A 382 -3.52 -2.10 12.26
N GLU A 383 -4.06 -0.88 12.33
CA GLU A 383 -3.60 0.23 11.50
C GLU A 383 -2.24 0.73 11.98
N ILE A 384 -1.28 0.84 11.06
CA ILE A 384 0.06 1.36 11.34
C ILE A 384 0.16 2.83 10.94
N ASN A 385 -0.32 3.18 9.74
CA ASN A 385 -0.47 4.56 9.33
C ASN A 385 -1.53 4.70 8.25
N ARG A 386 -2.14 5.88 8.22
CA ARG A 386 -3.00 6.35 7.14
C ARG A 386 -2.61 7.78 6.80
N SER A 387 -2.33 8.01 5.53
CA SER A 387 -2.09 9.32 4.95
C SER A 387 -2.52 9.29 3.49
N PRO A 388 -2.70 10.45 2.84
CA PRO A 388 -3.11 10.52 1.43
C PRO A 388 -2.14 9.81 0.47
N LEU A 389 -0.88 9.67 0.87
CA LEU A 389 0.14 8.98 0.08
C LEU A 389 0.27 7.50 0.41
N SER A 390 -0.18 7.05 1.59
CA SER A 390 0.05 5.66 2.01
C SER A 390 -0.91 5.17 3.09
N LEU A 391 -1.26 3.89 2.99
CA LEU A 391 -2.00 3.16 4.01
C LEU A 391 -1.21 1.89 4.36
N ARG A 392 -0.98 1.63 5.65
CA ARG A 392 -0.34 0.41 6.15
C ARG A 392 -1.15 -0.19 7.28
N PHE A 393 -1.41 -1.49 7.21
CA PHE A 393 -2.13 -2.21 8.25
C PHE A 393 -1.76 -3.69 8.30
N ILE A 394 -2.00 -4.32 9.45
CA ILE A 394 -1.75 -5.73 9.70
C ILE A 394 -3.08 -6.47 9.90
N VAL A 395 -3.20 -7.62 9.26
CA VAL A 395 -4.37 -8.53 9.27
C VAL A 395 -3.93 -9.99 9.36
N PRO A 396 -4.84 -10.93 9.67
CA PRO A 396 -4.61 -12.35 9.48
C PRO A 396 -4.11 -12.67 8.07
N ALA A 397 -3.08 -13.51 7.94
CA ALA A 397 -2.50 -13.81 6.64
C ALA A 397 -3.48 -14.53 5.69
N LEU A 398 -4.38 -15.36 6.22
CA LEU A 398 -5.44 -16.02 5.44
C LEU A 398 -6.45 -15.04 4.83
N ASP A 399 -6.67 -13.88 5.45
CA ASP A 399 -7.62 -12.88 4.93
C ASP A 399 -6.97 -11.93 3.91
N SER A 400 -5.64 -11.95 3.80
CA SER A 400 -4.88 -10.97 3.01
C SER A 400 -5.26 -10.94 1.53
N VAL A 401 -5.43 -12.11 0.89
CA VAL A 401 -5.80 -12.18 -0.54
C VAL A 401 -7.19 -11.62 -0.79
N LYS A 402 -8.17 -11.97 0.06
CA LYS A 402 -9.54 -11.43 -0.02
C LYS A 402 -9.55 -9.90 0.13
N ILE A 403 -8.71 -9.38 1.02
CA ILE A 403 -8.55 -7.93 1.18
C ILE A 403 -7.92 -7.30 -0.07
N ILE A 404 -6.90 -7.93 -0.66
CA ILE A 404 -6.23 -7.45 -1.88
C ILE A 404 -7.20 -7.42 -3.08
N GLU A 405 -8.01 -8.47 -3.25
CA GLU A 405 -9.08 -8.53 -4.24
C GLU A 405 -10.03 -7.33 -4.11
N MET A 406 -10.56 -7.12 -2.90
CA MET A 406 -11.44 -5.99 -2.60
C MET A 406 -10.77 -4.63 -2.88
N ILE A 407 -9.49 -4.45 -2.52
CA ILE A 407 -8.74 -3.22 -2.81
C ILE A 407 -8.61 -2.99 -4.31
N ALA A 408 -8.33 -4.04 -5.09
CA ALA A 408 -8.20 -3.95 -6.54
C ALA A 408 -9.53 -3.53 -7.19
N GLU A 409 -10.65 -4.11 -6.76
CA GLU A 409 -12.00 -3.71 -7.20
C GLU A 409 -12.32 -2.25 -6.88
N LEU A 410 -12.12 -1.84 -5.62
CA LEU A 410 -12.39 -0.47 -5.18
C LEU A 410 -11.53 0.55 -5.94
N TYR A 411 -10.25 0.26 -6.15
CA TYR A 411 -9.35 1.14 -6.91
C TYR A 411 -9.83 1.27 -8.37
N ASN A 412 -10.12 0.14 -9.02
CA ASN A 412 -10.54 0.13 -10.42
C ASN A 412 -11.84 0.90 -10.62
N GLU A 413 -12.80 0.81 -9.69
CA GLU A 413 -14.05 1.56 -9.77
C GLU A 413 -13.88 3.05 -9.42
N ARG A 414 -13.22 3.37 -8.30
CA ARG A 414 -13.05 4.76 -7.84
C ARG A 414 -12.25 5.60 -8.85
N PHE A 415 -11.23 5.01 -9.47
CA PHE A 415 -10.30 5.71 -10.35
C PHE A 415 -10.42 5.33 -11.83
N LYS A 416 -11.53 4.71 -12.26
CA LYS A 416 -11.73 4.26 -13.66
C LYS A 416 -11.46 5.30 -14.74
N LYS A 417 -11.68 6.59 -14.46
CA LYS A 417 -11.45 7.69 -15.42
C LYS A 417 -9.95 7.99 -15.65
N VAL A 418 -9.08 7.55 -14.76
CA VAL A 418 -7.65 7.91 -14.73
C VAL A 418 -6.73 6.69 -14.59
N LEU A 419 -7.22 5.50 -14.92
CA LEU A 419 -6.41 4.28 -14.98
C LEU A 419 -5.20 4.51 -15.89
N GLY A 420 -4.02 4.07 -15.47
CA GLY A 420 -2.76 4.35 -16.17
C GLY A 420 -2.23 5.78 -16.05
N LYS A 421 -2.89 6.68 -15.29
CA LYS A 421 -2.37 8.01 -14.90
C LYS A 421 -2.09 8.12 -13.40
N LEU A 422 -2.87 7.44 -12.56
CA LEU A 422 -2.74 7.46 -11.09
C LEU A 422 -2.41 6.05 -10.55
N PRO A 423 -1.12 5.67 -10.44
CA PRO A 423 -0.75 4.32 -10.03
C PRO A 423 -0.98 4.09 -8.52
N LEU A 424 -1.51 2.91 -8.18
CA LEU A 424 -1.55 2.37 -6.82
C LEU A 424 -0.57 1.21 -6.71
N ASN A 425 0.43 1.33 -5.83
CA ASN A 425 1.32 0.23 -5.51
C ASN A 425 0.79 -0.53 -4.29
N LEU A 426 0.88 -1.86 -4.32
CA LEU A 426 0.48 -2.77 -3.25
C LEU A 426 1.65 -3.68 -2.88
N ARG A 427 1.94 -3.76 -1.59
CA ARG A 427 2.95 -4.65 -1.02
C ARG A 427 2.28 -5.58 -0.01
N LEU A 428 2.58 -6.88 -0.08
CA LEU A 428 2.15 -7.88 0.89
C LEU A 428 3.36 -8.55 1.54
N LEU A 429 3.51 -8.43 2.86
CA LEU A 429 4.52 -9.18 3.61
C LEU A 429 3.85 -10.10 4.62
N VAL A 430 4.14 -11.39 4.54
CA VAL A 430 3.66 -12.38 5.51
C VAL A 430 4.80 -12.78 6.44
N ALA A 431 4.51 -12.93 7.73
CA ALA A 431 5.48 -13.43 8.71
C ALA A 431 4.77 -14.15 9.87
N LYS A 432 5.51 -14.93 10.66
CA LYS A 432 4.99 -15.47 11.93
C LYS A 432 4.69 -14.34 12.92
N ARG A 433 3.69 -14.51 13.79
CA ARG A 433 3.22 -13.49 14.76
C ARG A 433 4.31 -12.92 15.67
N LYS A 434 5.33 -13.71 16.02
CA LYS A 434 6.48 -13.27 16.84
C LYS A 434 7.64 -12.70 16.03
N PHE A 435 7.47 -12.50 14.71
CA PHE A 435 8.50 -11.89 13.88
C PHE A 435 8.69 -10.40 14.27
N PRO A 436 9.93 -9.89 14.37
CA PRO A 436 10.17 -8.54 14.83
C PRO A 436 9.53 -7.48 13.91
N LEU A 437 8.56 -6.72 14.43
CA LEU A 437 7.79 -5.74 13.66
C LEU A 437 8.67 -4.68 12.97
N TYR A 438 9.75 -4.24 13.60
CA TYR A 438 10.65 -3.26 12.99
C TYR A 438 11.38 -3.82 11.75
N ILE A 439 11.68 -5.14 11.71
CA ILE A 439 12.25 -5.79 10.52
C ILE A 439 11.19 -5.92 9.43
N LEU A 440 9.94 -6.25 9.80
CA LEU A 440 8.82 -6.33 8.86
C LEU A 440 8.58 -4.97 8.17
N LEU A 441 8.62 -3.87 8.92
CA LEU A 441 8.50 -2.51 8.38
C LEU A 441 9.74 -2.07 7.57
N GLU A 442 10.95 -2.52 7.93
CA GLU A 442 12.15 -2.27 7.14
C GLU A 442 12.08 -3.00 5.78
N ALA A 443 11.64 -4.26 5.79
CA ALA A 443 11.43 -5.06 4.59
C ALA A 443 10.38 -4.40 3.67
N GLU A 444 9.27 -3.91 4.21
CA GLU A 444 8.25 -3.18 3.44
C GLU A 444 8.84 -1.98 2.71
N LYS A 445 9.64 -1.17 3.42
CA LYS A 445 10.29 0.03 2.86
C LYS A 445 11.28 -0.29 1.73
N ARG A 446 11.79 -1.51 1.64
CA ARG A 446 12.68 -1.94 0.54
C ARG A 446 11.89 -2.26 -0.72
N MET A 447 10.64 -2.70 -0.60
CA MET A 447 9.84 -3.10 -1.75
C MET A 447 9.41 -1.87 -2.58
N LEU A 448 9.57 -1.95 -3.90
CA LEU A 448 9.12 -0.94 -4.85
C LEU A 448 9.61 0.50 -4.52
N LYS A 449 10.78 0.62 -3.88
CA LYS A 449 11.32 1.93 -3.48
C LYS A 449 12.01 2.66 -4.64
N ASP A 450 12.51 1.90 -5.61
CA ASP A 450 13.39 2.40 -6.64
C ASP A 450 12.63 3.29 -7.64
N GLU A 451 13.29 4.33 -8.15
CA GLU A 451 12.67 5.32 -9.03
C GLU A 451 12.15 4.72 -10.35
N GLU A 452 12.55 3.50 -10.71
CA GLU A 452 12.02 2.81 -11.89
C GLU A 452 10.52 2.48 -11.80
N PHE A 453 10.00 2.25 -10.59
CA PHE A 453 8.58 1.97 -10.33
C PHE A 453 7.70 3.23 -10.34
N LYS A 454 8.32 4.41 -10.50
CA LYS A 454 7.66 5.71 -10.64
C LYS A 454 7.69 6.24 -12.07
N LYS A 455 8.25 5.47 -13.01
CA LYS A 455 8.42 5.87 -14.40
C LYS A 455 7.30 5.32 -15.28
N GLN A 456 7.05 6.03 -16.37
CA GLN A 456 6.15 5.56 -17.41
C GLN A 456 6.67 4.28 -18.07
N THR A 457 5.72 3.44 -18.48
CA THR A 457 5.97 2.25 -19.29
C THR A 457 5.14 2.36 -20.58
N PRO A 458 5.72 2.06 -21.75
CA PRO A 458 4.97 1.94 -22.99
C PRO A 458 4.11 0.66 -22.94
N MET A 459 2.78 0.80 -23.03
CA MET A 459 1.84 -0.33 -22.92
C MET A 459 0.54 -0.04 -23.67
N ASP A 460 -0.12 -1.11 -24.11
CA ASP A 460 -1.52 -1.07 -24.56
C ASP A 460 -2.43 -0.95 -23.32
N PRO A 461 -3.55 -0.22 -23.37
CA PRO A 461 -4.44 -0.09 -22.23
C PRO A 461 -5.06 -1.44 -21.84
N TRP A 462 -5.00 -1.78 -20.55
CA TRP A 462 -5.47 -3.07 -20.02
C TRP A 462 -6.93 -3.06 -19.56
N TRP A 463 -7.64 -1.94 -19.72
CA TRP A 463 -9.05 -1.78 -19.32
C TRP A 463 -9.95 -1.51 -20.54
N SER A 464 -11.26 -1.52 -20.32
CA SER A 464 -12.22 -1.22 -21.39
C SER A 464 -12.11 0.24 -21.84
N VAL A 465 -11.96 0.44 -23.14
CA VAL A 465 -11.79 1.77 -23.75
C VAL A 465 -13.10 2.31 -24.36
N GLU A 466 -14.17 1.52 -24.37
CA GLU A 466 -15.37 1.75 -25.19
C GLU A 466 -16.32 2.84 -24.66
N ARG A 467 -16.08 3.39 -23.47
CA ARG A 467 -16.95 4.40 -22.83
C ARG A 467 -16.19 5.39 -21.97
N LEU A 468 -15.11 5.96 -22.52
CA LEU A 468 -14.36 7.00 -21.82
C LEU A 468 -15.00 8.37 -22.06
N ASP A 469 -15.15 9.09 -20.96
CA ASP A 469 -15.50 10.50 -20.92
C ASP A 469 -14.56 11.28 -21.86
N GLU A 470 -15.13 12.10 -22.76
CA GLU A 470 -14.36 12.80 -23.80
C GLU A 470 -13.21 13.62 -23.20
N HIS A 471 -13.38 14.15 -21.97
CA HIS A 471 -12.35 14.94 -21.29
C HIS A 471 -11.20 14.10 -20.72
N TYR A 472 -11.44 12.84 -20.36
CA TYR A 472 -10.47 11.97 -19.70
C TYR A 472 -9.82 10.96 -20.65
N SER A 473 -10.34 10.84 -21.87
CA SER A 473 -9.92 9.85 -22.86
C SER A 473 -8.52 10.06 -23.44
N PHE A 474 -7.86 11.18 -23.18
CA PHE A 474 -6.58 11.54 -23.79
C PHE A 474 -5.37 11.07 -22.97
N TYR A 475 -4.44 10.36 -23.60
CA TYR A 475 -3.27 9.77 -22.95
C TYR A 475 -1.97 10.07 -23.70
N PRO A 476 -0.83 10.14 -22.99
CA PRO A 476 0.48 10.37 -23.61
C PRO A 476 0.89 9.26 -24.57
N THR A 477 1.32 9.64 -25.77
CA THR A 477 1.85 8.76 -26.82
C THR A 477 3.37 8.76 -26.89
N LYS A 478 4.02 9.64 -26.12
CA LYS A 478 5.47 9.70 -25.95
C LYS A 478 5.83 9.79 -24.47
N LYS A 479 7.06 9.40 -24.14
CA LYS A 479 7.61 9.56 -22.79
C LYS A 479 7.77 11.03 -22.44
N ILE A 480 7.54 11.38 -21.18
CA ILE A 480 7.88 12.72 -20.70
C ILE A 480 9.40 12.94 -20.69
N ASP A 481 9.83 14.07 -21.25
CA ASP A 481 11.24 14.46 -21.39
C ASP A 481 11.56 15.75 -20.60
N GLY A 482 11.06 15.84 -19.37
CA GLY A 482 11.27 16.99 -18.50
C GLY A 482 10.40 18.22 -18.80
N LYS A 483 9.73 18.27 -19.96
CA LYS A 483 8.70 19.27 -20.32
C LYS A 483 7.29 18.72 -20.10
N LYS A 484 6.31 19.60 -19.85
CA LYS A 484 4.89 19.22 -19.79
C LYS A 484 4.40 18.75 -21.16
N TYR A 485 3.37 17.91 -21.19
CA TYR A 485 2.75 17.47 -22.44
C TYR A 485 2.10 18.62 -23.18
N THR A 486 2.15 18.59 -24.50
CA THR A 486 1.32 19.44 -25.37
C THR A 486 0.16 18.63 -25.95
N LEU A 487 -0.76 19.28 -26.67
CA LEU A 487 -1.86 18.58 -27.35
C LEU A 487 -1.34 17.57 -28.41
N ASP A 488 -0.13 17.78 -28.95
CA ASP A 488 0.51 16.85 -29.89
C ASP A 488 0.92 15.52 -29.26
N ASP A 489 1.13 15.54 -27.95
CA ASP A 489 1.61 14.37 -27.22
C ASP A 489 0.49 13.45 -26.80
N LEU A 490 -0.75 13.93 -26.90
CA LEU A 490 -1.95 13.28 -26.41
C LEU A 490 -2.74 12.67 -27.55
N SER A 491 -3.34 11.51 -27.28
CA SER A 491 -4.30 10.89 -28.19
C SER A 491 -5.43 10.24 -27.41
N PRO A 492 -6.64 10.18 -27.99
CA PRO A 492 -7.71 9.36 -27.45
C PRO A 492 -7.25 7.92 -27.30
N LEU A 493 -7.59 7.33 -26.16
CA LEU A 493 -7.29 5.95 -25.80
C LEU A 493 -7.91 5.01 -26.84
N SER A 494 -7.15 4.04 -27.32
CA SER A 494 -7.58 3.04 -28.31
C SER A 494 -6.82 1.73 -28.09
N ARG A 495 -7.47 0.60 -28.37
CA ARG A 495 -6.81 -0.72 -28.31
C ARG A 495 -5.80 -0.88 -29.43
N GLY A 496 -4.71 -1.59 -29.15
CA GLY A 496 -3.63 -1.85 -30.10
C GLY A 496 -2.69 -0.66 -30.32
N LYS A 497 -2.89 0.46 -29.61
CA LYS A 497 -2.01 1.62 -29.65
C LYS A 497 -1.21 1.70 -28.36
N THR A 498 0.11 1.88 -28.48
CA THR A 498 0.99 2.05 -27.32
C THR A 498 0.86 3.45 -26.72
N PHE A 499 0.66 3.51 -25.41
CA PHE A 499 0.67 4.74 -24.61
C PHE A 499 1.73 4.66 -23.51
N TYR A 500 2.19 5.81 -23.03
CA TYR A 500 3.14 5.90 -21.92
C TYR A 500 2.38 6.07 -20.60
N LEU A 501 2.06 4.94 -19.99
CA LEU A 501 1.21 4.86 -18.79
C LEU A 501 2.05 4.76 -17.52
N TYR A 502 1.47 5.15 -16.38
CA TYR A 502 1.98 4.89 -15.04
C TYR A 502 1.21 3.69 -14.45
N PRO A 503 1.71 2.45 -14.61
CA PRO A 503 1.09 1.29 -13.99
C PRO A 503 1.39 1.28 -12.49
N GLY A 504 0.43 0.79 -11.70
CA GLY A 504 0.70 0.36 -10.32
C GLY A 504 1.40 -0.99 -10.30
N TYR A 505 2.10 -1.31 -9.21
CA TYR A 505 2.82 -2.57 -9.02
C TYR A 505 2.29 -3.35 -7.81
N PHE A 506 2.32 -4.67 -7.90
CA PHE A 506 2.02 -5.60 -6.83
C PHE A 506 3.23 -6.51 -6.58
N ASP A 507 3.71 -6.54 -5.35
CA ASP A 507 4.77 -7.46 -4.94
C ASP A 507 4.48 -8.03 -3.56
N PHE A 508 5.00 -9.22 -3.28
CA PHE A 508 4.76 -9.93 -2.04
C PHE A 508 5.98 -10.72 -1.58
N GLU A 509 6.08 -11.04 -0.29
CA GLU A 509 7.14 -11.93 0.24
C GLU A 509 6.74 -12.59 1.57
N LEU A 510 7.22 -13.81 1.81
CA LEU A 510 7.17 -14.46 3.12
C LEU A 510 8.52 -14.26 3.85
N LEU A 511 8.48 -13.67 5.03
CA LEU A 511 9.65 -13.50 5.90
C LEU A 511 9.67 -14.60 6.96
N SER A 512 10.50 -15.61 6.74
CA SER A 512 10.69 -16.72 7.68
C SER A 512 11.85 -16.45 8.65
N ALA A 513 12.88 -15.75 8.16
CA ALA A 513 14.04 -15.33 8.93
C ALA A 513 14.29 -13.82 8.75
N THR A 514 14.98 -13.20 9.71
CA THR A 514 15.28 -11.77 9.59
C THR A 514 16.11 -11.47 8.34
N THR A 515 16.97 -12.40 7.91
CA THR A 515 17.85 -12.28 6.73
C THR A 515 17.08 -12.23 5.41
N ASP A 516 15.83 -12.70 5.35
CA ASP A 516 15.01 -12.67 4.13
C ASP A 516 14.78 -11.25 3.61
N ARG A 517 14.83 -10.24 4.49
CA ARG A 517 14.75 -8.81 4.10
C ARG A 517 15.80 -8.40 3.06
N TYR A 518 16.92 -9.11 2.98
CA TYR A 518 18.00 -8.84 2.01
C TYR A 518 17.74 -9.45 0.63
N LYS A 519 16.76 -10.37 0.51
CA LYS A 519 16.27 -10.86 -0.78
C LYS A 519 15.41 -9.81 -1.51
N ILE A 520 14.95 -8.80 -0.78
CA ILE A 520 14.14 -7.69 -1.28
C ILE A 520 15.04 -6.59 -1.86
N TYR A 521 15.39 -6.74 -3.14
CA TYR A 521 16.00 -5.71 -3.97
C TYR A 521 15.68 -5.95 -5.44
N TYR A 522 15.92 -4.95 -6.29
CA TYR A 522 15.55 -4.98 -7.69
C TYR A 522 16.75 -4.75 -8.60
N GLU A 523 16.77 -5.46 -9.72
CA GLU A 523 17.70 -5.26 -10.83
C GLU A 523 16.92 -5.27 -12.15
N GLY A 524 16.95 -4.17 -12.89
CA GLY A 524 16.28 -4.06 -14.19
C GLY A 524 14.77 -4.28 -14.10
N LYS A 525 14.10 -3.65 -13.14
CA LYS A 525 12.68 -3.80 -12.79
C LYS A 525 12.24 -5.14 -12.23
N ASN A 526 13.12 -6.14 -12.10
CA ASN A 526 12.77 -7.46 -11.57
C ASN A 526 13.44 -7.70 -10.22
N ARG A 527 12.94 -8.66 -9.43
CA ARG A 527 13.60 -9.10 -8.19
C ARG A 527 15.03 -9.59 -8.49
N GLY A 528 15.99 -9.00 -7.78
CA GLY A 528 17.41 -9.24 -8.03
C GLY A 528 17.95 -10.54 -7.40
N HIS A 529 17.28 -11.14 -6.42
CA HIS A 529 17.74 -12.39 -5.83
C HIS A 529 17.69 -13.54 -6.86
N GLU A 530 18.68 -14.44 -6.82
CA GLU A 530 18.89 -15.47 -7.86
C GLU A 530 17.67 -16.35 -8.09
N ASP A 531 17.03 -16.84 -7.01
CA ASP A 531 15.82 -17.65 -7.13
C ASP A 531 14.67 -16.88 -7.80
N HIS A 532 14.49 -15.60 -7.46
CA HIS A 532 13.43 -14.81 -8.06
C HIS A 532 13.70 -14.54 -9.54
N ARG A 533 14.96 -14.32 -9.95
CA ARG A 533 15.30 -14.16 -11.38
C ARG A 533 14.94 -15.39 -12.21
N LEU A 534 14.91 -16.58 -11.59
CA LEU A 534 14.65 -17.84 -12.29
C LEU A 534 13.18 -18.26 -12.26
N PHE A 535 12.46 -17.98 -11.16
CA PHE A 535 11.13 -18.54 -10.92
C PHE A 535 10.03 -17.49 -10.75
N SER A 536 10.31 -16.21 -10.99
CA SER A 536 9.37 -15.13 -10.71
C SER A 536 9.42 -14.03 -11.77
N GLY A 537 8.24 -13.49 -12.09
CA GLY A 537 8.06 -12.27 -12.87
C GLY A 537 7.89 -11.04 -12.00
N ARG A 538 8.10 -11.16 -10.68
CA ARG A 538 7.86 -10.07 -9.72
C ARG A 538 8.88 -8.93 -9.86
N PRO A 539 8.43 -7.69 -9.60
CA PRO A 539 7.09 -7.28 -9.19
C PRO A 539 6.08 -7.32 -10.35
N LEU A 540 4.87 -7.76 -10.05
CA LEU A 540 3.77 -7.82 -11.01
C LEU A 540 3.15 -6.42 -11.18
N TYR A 541 2.37 -6.21 -12.23
CA TYR A 541 1.52 -5.02 -12.29
C TYR A 541 0.28 -5.19 -11.40
N PHE A 542 -0.17 -4.11 -10.77
CA PHE A 542 -1.36 -4.09 -9.92
C PHE A 542 -2.60 -4.61 -10.66
N HIS A 543 -2.73 -4.26 -11.95
CA HIS A 543 -3.86 -4.70 -12.77
C HIS A 543 -3.83 -6.21 -13.11
N GLN A 544 -2.77 -6.93 -12.76
CA GLN A 544 -2.69 -8.38 -12.91
C GLN A 544 -3.25 -9.13 -11.70
N ILE A 545 -3.61 -8.45 -10.60
CA ILE A 545 -4.24 -9.09 -9.43
C ILE A 545 -5.45 -9.95 -9.84
N PRO A 546 -6.41 -9.48 -10.67
CA PRO A 546 -7.52 -10.33 -11.13
C PRO A 546 -7.06 -11.58 -11.90
N GLN A 547 -5.97 -11.50 -12.66
CA GLN A 547 -5.41 -12.65 -13.38
C GLN A 547 -4.86 -13.70 -12.42
N ILE A 548 -4.18 -13.28 -11.34
CA ILE A 548 -3.67 -14.16 -10.29
C ILE A 548 -4.84 -14.89 -9.60
N LEU A 549 -5.90 -14.16 -9.27
CA LEU A 549 -7.11 -14.71 -8.63
C LEU A 549 -7.82 -15.71 -9.56
N GLU A 550 -7.95 -15.38 -10.85
CA GLU A 550 -8.53 -16.27 -11.86
C GLU A 550 -7.70 -17.55 -12.01
N LEU A 551 -6.37 -17.43 -12.13
CA LEU A 551 -5.46 -18.58 -12.21
C LEU A 551 -5.62 -19.49 -11.00
N TRP A 552 -5.62 -18.92 -9.79
CA TRP A 552 -5.80 -19.72 -8.59
C TRP A 552 -7.18 -20.38 -8.55
N GLY A 553 -8.23 -19.69 -8.97
CA GLY A 553 -9.57 -20.26 -9.10
C GLY A 553 -9.60 -21.46 -10.05
N ILE A 554 -8.92 -21.37 -11.21
CA ILE A 554 -8.79 -22.48 -12.16
C ILE A 554 -8.02 -23.65 -11.52
N LEU A 555 -6.87 -23.39 -10.90
CA LEU A 555 -6.03 -24.44 -10.30
C LEU A 555 -6.76 -25.14 -9.15
N SER A 556 -7.21 -24.39 -8.15
CA SER A 556 -7.84 -24.92 -6.93
C SER A 556 -9.17 -25.65 -7.18
N SER A 557 -9.92 -25.28 -8.22
CA SER A 557 -11.16 -25.97 -8.59
C SER A 557 -10.94 -27.27 -9.35
N ASN A 558 -9.78 -27.42 -10.01
CA ASN A 558 -9.53 -28.55 -10.91
C ASN A 558 -8.47 -29.52 -10.41
N LEU A 559 -7.56 -29.09 -9.53
CA LEU A 559 -6.38 -29.84 -9.12
C LEU A 559 -6.33 -30.03 -7.60
N SER A 560 -5.76 -31.15 -7.14
CA SER A 560 -5.34 -31.33 -5.75
C SER A 560 -4.05 -30.55 -5.45
N ASN A 561 -3.75 -30.32 -4.18
CA ASN A 561 -2.45 -29.74 -3.76
C ASN A 561 -1.26 -30.55 -4.30
N SER A 562 -1.36 -31.87 -4.34
CA SER A 562 -0.30 -32.73 -4.89
C SER A 562 -0.07 -32.49 -6.39
N GLN A 563 -1.13 -32.25 -7.16
CA GLN A 563 -1.02 -31.92 -8.59
C GLN A 563 -0.45 -30.51 -8.79
N ILE A 564 -0.82 -29.54 -7.96
CA ILE A 564 -0.26 -28.18 -7.99
C ILE A 564 1.24 -28.22 -7.65
N ASN A 565 1.63 -28.95 -6.61
CA ASN A 565 3.04 -29.15 -6.22
C ASN A 565 3.83 -29.87 -7.32
N PHE A 566 3.20 -30.82 -8.02
CA PHE A 566 3.81 -31.46 -9.19
C PHE A 566 4.12 -30.43 -10.30
N ILE A 567 3.17 -29.56 -10.65
CA ILE A 567 3.39 -28.48 -11.63
C ILE A 567 4.55 -27.58 -11.18
N GLU A 568 4.51 -27.10 -9.93
CA GLU A 568 5.55 -26.22 -9.38
C GLU A 568 6.94 -26.86 -9.47
N LYS A 569 7.08 -28.10 -8.98
CA LYS A 569 8.34 -28.84 -8.99
C LYS A 569 8.83 -29.12 -10.41
N ALA A 570 7.96 -29.54 -11.32
CA ALA A 570 8.32 -29.82 -12.70
C ALA A 570 8.85 -28.57 -13.42
N LEU A 571 8.13 -27.45 -13.33
CA LEU A 571 8.53 -26.20 -13.97
C LEU A 571 9.81 -25.62 -13.35
N THR A 572 9.90 -25.55 -12.02
CA THR A 572 11.09 -24.99 -11.34
C THR A 572 12.32 -25.85 -11.56
N SER A 573 12.19 -27.19 -11.53
CA SER A 573 13.29 -28.10 -11.85
C SER A 573 13.80 -27.88 -13.28
N LYS A 574 12.89 -27.73 -14.25
CA LYS A 574 13.27 -27.52 -15.65
C LYS A 574 13.92 -26.16 -15.89
N LEU A 575 13.41 -25.11 -15.25
CA LEU A 575 14.02 -23.77 -15.30
C LEU A 575 15.43 -23.76 -14.69
N ARG A 576 15.67 -24.51 -13.61
CA ARG A 576 17.03 -24.72 -13.04
C ARG A 576 17.95 -25.45 -14.00
N GLU A 577 17.50 -26.59 -14.53
CA GLU A 577 18.26 -27.41 -15.48
C GLU A 577 18.72 -26.56 -16.68
N TRP A 578 17.84 -25.70 -17.19
CA TRP A 578 18.10 -24.93 -18.41
C TRP A 578 18.67 -23.55 -18.18
N LYS A 579 18.99 -23.16 -16.95
CA LYS A 579 19.46 -21.81 -16.61
C LYS A 579 20.58 -21.32 -17.54
N ASN A 580 21.58 -22.17 -17.80
CA ASN A 580 22.78 -21.82 -18.57
C ASN A 580 22.73 -22.29 -20.03
N VAL A 581 21.61 -22.86 -20.48
CA VAL A 581 21.44 -23.32 -21.86
C VAL A 581 21.26 -22.11 -22.78
N LYS A 582 22.12 -22.00 -23.79
CA LYS A 582 22.07 -21.00 -24.85
C LYS A 582 21.54 -21.65 -26.13
N ASP A 583 20.23 -21.71 -26.26
CA ASP A 583 19.52 -22.23 -27.43
C ASP A 583 18.41 -21.23 -27.81
N GLU A 584 18.36 -20.82 -29.07
CA GLU A 584 17.35 -19.90 -29.60
C GLU A 584 15.93 -20.49 -29.51
N ASN A 585 15.80 -21.82 -29.54
CA ASN A 585 14.52 -22.53 -29.42
C ASN A 585 14.12 -22.85 -27.96
N LYS A 586 14.92 -22.41 -26.97
CA LYS A 586 14.69 -22.73 -25.55
C LYS A 586 13.29 -22.32 -25.08
N GLU A 587 12.82 -21.15 -25.47
CA GLU A 587 11.51 -20.64 -25.05
C GLU A 587 10.36 -21.49 -25.62
N ASN A 588 10.44 -21.85 -26.91
CA ASN A 588 9.45 -22.73 -27.54
C ASN A 588 9.49 -24.14 -26.95
N THR A 589 10.68 -24.67 -26.65
CA THR A 589 10.84 -25.97 -26.00
C THR A 589 10.26 -25.95 -24.58
N PHE A 590 10.47 -24.87 -23.84
CA PHE A 590 9.89 -24.69 -22.52
C PHE A 590 8.37 -24.58 -22.58
N ARG A 591 7.82 -23.89 -23.59
CA ARG A 591 6.37 -23.84 -23.82
C ARG A 591 5.77 -25.24 -24.01
N ILE A 592 6.38 -26.08 -24.83
CA ILE A 592 5.93 -27.47 -25.05
C ILE A 592 6.02 -28.26 -23.74
N PHE A 593 7.09 -28.09 -22.98
CA PHE A 593 7.26 -28.74 -21.67
C PHE A 593 6.18 -28.30 -20.67
N ALA A 594 5.92 -27.00 -20.57
CA ALA A 594 4.91 -26.44 -19.68
C ALA A 594 3.51 -26.92 -20.06
N GLU A 595 3.16 -26.90 -21.35
CA GLU A 595 1.88 -27.45 -21.84
C GLU A 595 1.73 -28.94 -21.52
N THR A 596 2.79 -29.73 -21.71
CA THR A 596 2.77 -31.17 -21.41
C THR A 596 2.60 -31.43 -19.92
N THR A 597 3.30 -30.66 -19.08
CA THR A 597 3.19 -30.72 -17.61
C THR A 597 1.77 -30.39 -17.15
N LEU A 598 1.17 -29.33 -17.72
CA LEU A 598 -0.22 -28.95 -17.43
C LEU A 598 -1.20 -30.03 -17.88
N LYS A 599 -1.04 -30.59 -19.09
CA LYS A 599 -1.87 -31.71 -19.58
C LYS A 599 -1.83 -32.91 -18.66
N ASP A 600 -0.64 -33.28 -18.18
CA ASP A 600 -0.47 -34.40 -17.26
C ASP A 600 -1.16 -34.12 -15.91
N ALA A 601 -0.94 -32.93 -15.35
CA ALA A 601 -1.55 -32.53 -14.08
C ALA A 601 -3.08 -32.49 -14.14
N PHE A 602 -3.66 -31.93 -15.20
CA PHE A 602 -5.11 -31.86 -15.38
C PHE A 602 -5.72 -33.20 -15.84
N GLY A 603 -4.93 -34.07 -16.48
CA GLY A 603 -5.39 -35.33 -17.05
C GLY A 603 -6.59 -35.12 -17.97
N ARG A 604 -7.65 -35.94 -17.79
CA ARG A 604 -8.89 -35.86 -18.59
C ARG A 604 -9.61 -34.51 -18.51
N LYS A 605 -9.35 -33.71 -17.47
CA LYS A 605 -9.99 -32.39 -17.31
C LYS A 605 -9.45 -31.37 -18.32
N TRP A 606 -8.24 -31.57 -18.83
CA TRP A 606 -7.59 -30.63 -19.75
C TRP A 606 -8.43 -30.38 -21.00
N ASP A 607 -8.95 -31.43 -21.63
CA ASP A 607 -9.74 -31.33 -22.86
C ASP A 607 -11.13 -30.73 -22.63
N GLY A 608 -11.61 -30.72 -21.39
CA GLY A 608 -12.84 -30.05 -20.99
C GLY A 608 -12.68 -28.54 -20.74
N LEU A 609 -11.45 -28.02 -20.69
CA LEU A 609 -11.20 -26.59 -20.54
C LEU A 609 -11.42 -25.85 -21.87
N ARG A 610 -11.99 -24.64 -21.77
CA ARG A 610 -12.10 -23.72 -22.90
C ARG A 610 -10.71 -23.40 -23.48
N GLU A 611 -10.65 -23.11 -24.78
CA GLU A 611 -9.39 -22.80 -25.46
C GLU A 611 -8.70 -21.59 -24.85
N GLU A 612 -9.46 -20.56 -24.48
CA GLU A 612 -8.95 -19.35 -23.83
C GLU A 612 -8.33 -19.67 -22.48
N THR A 613 -8.95 -20.57 -21.69
CA THR A 613 -8.42 -21.02 -20.40
C THR A 613 -7.13 -21.80 -20.56
N ARG A 614 -7.06 -22.71 -21.55
CA ARG A 614 -5.82 -23.46 -21.86
C ARG A 614 -4.70 -22.51 -22.29
N PHE A 615 -5.02 -21.56 -23.17
CA PHE A 615 -4.07 -20.54 -23.61
C PHE A 615 -3.57 -19.67 -22.45
N PHE A 616 -4.47 -19.28 -21.54
CA PHE A 616 -4.13 -18.48 -20.37
C PHE A 616 -3.19 -19.22 -19.41
N LEU A 617 -3.44 -20.51 -19.13
CA LEU A 617 -2.56 -21.35 -18.30
C LEU A 617 -1.15 -21.48 -18.90
N ILE A 618 -1.06 -21.75 -20.21
CA ILE A 618 0.22 -21.87 -20.92
C ILE A 618 0.95 -20.52 -20.91
N SER A 619 0.27 -19.43 -21.28
CA SER A 619 0.88 -18.09 -21.31
C SER A 619 1.37 -17.64 -19.93
N SER A 620 0.60 -17.96 -18.88
CA SER A 620 0.97 -17.67 -17.50
C SER A 620 2.17 -18.49 -17.02
N SER A 621 2.38 -19.67 -17.60
CA SER A 621 3.59 -20.47 -17.33
C SER A 621 4.84 -19.84 -17.93
N LEU A 622 4.72 -19.14 -19.06
CA LEU A 622 5.84 -18.52 -19.77
C LEU A 622 6.28 -17.20 -19.14
N ASN A 623 5.34 -16.38 -18.69
CA ASN A 623 5.63 -15.09 -18.06
C ASN A 623 5.82 -15.17 -16.53
N MET A 624 5.97 -16.39 -15.98
CA MET A 624 6.13 -16.71 -14.56
C MET A 624 4.91 -16.40 -13.66
N LEU A 625 3.81 -15.86 -14.19
CA LEU A 625 2.60 -15.54 -13.43
C LEU A 625 1.99 -16.79 -12.77
N LEU A 626 2.09 -17.96 -13.42
CA LEU A 626 1.63 -19.23 -12.84
C LEU A 626 2.43 -19.60 -11.59
N LEU A 627 3.76 -19.50 -11.65
CA LEU A 627 4.64 -19.81 -10.51
C LEU A 627 4.47 -18.80 -9.39
N ASP A 628 4.33 -17.50 -9.71
CA ASP A 628 4.03 -16.47 -8.72
C ASP A 628 2.65 -16.69 -8.08
N THR A 629 1.64 -17.11 -8.85
CA THR A 629 0.31 -17.47 -8.33
C THR A 629 0.39 -18.64 -7.36
N ILE A 630 1.07 -19.73 -7.76
CA ILE A 630 1.28 -20.87 -6.87
C ILE A 630 1.99 -20.40 -5.60
N ASN A 631 3.10 -19.67 -5.74
CA ASN A 631 3.88 -19.19 -4.60
C ASN A 631 3.07 -18.32 -3.62
N LEU A 632 2.26 -17.39 -4.14
CA LEU A 632 1.38 -16.57 -3.32
C LEU A 632 0.43 -17.43 -2.49
N PHE A 633 -0.27 -18.36 -3.14
CA PHE A 633 -1.37 -19.09 -2.52
C PHE A 633 -0.97 -20.34 -1.74
N THR A 634 0.16 -20.98 -2.05
CA THR A 634 0.62 -22.18 -1.33
C THR A 634 1.62 -21.83 -0.25
N HIS A 635 2.61 -20.98 -0.56
CA HIS A 635 3.74 -20.72 0.34
C HIS A 635 3.55 -19.45 1.17
N VAL A 636 3.11 -18.34 0.56
CA VAL A 636 3.03 -17.04 1.23
C VAL A 636 1.78 -16.95 2.10
N THR A 637 0.60 -17.19 1.54
CA THR A 637 -0.69 -17.10 2.25
C THR A 637 -1.30 -18.47 2.54
N GLY A 638 -0.84 -19.53 1.87
CA GLY A 638 -1.36 -20.90 2.02
C GLY A 638 -1.08 -21.52 3.37
N VAL A 639 -1.88 -22.51 3.78
CA VAL A 639 -1.62 -23.26 5.02
C VAL A 639 -0.32 -24.06 4.81
N PRO A 640 0.69 -23.96 5.70
CA PRO A 640 1.82 -24.87 5.64
C PRO A 640 1.28 -26.30 5.66
N GLU A 641 1.59 -27.11 4.64
CA GLU A 641 1.46 -28.56 4.80
C GLU A 641 2.39 -28.90 5.97
N ASP A 642 1.88 -29.62 6.97
CA ASP A 642 2.69 -30.11 8.09
C ASP A 642 3.94 -30.77 7.48
N GLU A 643 5.13 -30.17 7.70
CA GLU A 643 6.42 -30.76 7.33
C GLU A 643 6.68 -32.03 8.14
#